data_AF-A0A7C5ADR5-F1
#
_entry.id   AF-A0A7C5ADR5-F1
#
_cell.length_a   1.000
_cell.length_b   1.000
_cell.length_c   1.000
_cell.angle_alpha   90.00
_cell.angle_beta   90.00
_cell.angle_gamma   90.00
#
_symmetry.space_group_name_H-M   'P 1'
#
loop_
_entity.id
_entity.type
_entity.pdbx_description
1 polymer ?
#
loop_
_entity_poly.entity_id
_entity_poly.type
_entity_poly.pdbx_seq_one_letter_code
_entity_poly.pdbx_strand_id
1 'polypeptide(L)'
;MRRSQSSLFLIVTFLLGLAAAASSQVRPVRPVTSPPRIGTGGGGVNRPTRPTRPGAGPRRPPSRPQSTPGTAGTGTPGSFTPSGTGAPSPRPVAGVGTPSPTRPVPGGSGGTTPTPVSTLPSPPGIPGFRIPRPGDAPTPLPKGGETGPLGDANSEDSWLNWWRLNEAWYLDLERRYLSRNRERELDADLFTPADTPTARPADATSEALRSRVLPVLRRLTAHSHPAVRAEAVLALGKIGQRVDLPLITPLLSDRDKNVRKAAILALGLLKTPASRPFLTTILKSHRRQDAEIAYAAVALGLIGQREAVPVLIKRLKQGRGVREVESALLYALGLLDTPRARAFLEYYVLSPSRDDVLRSVGVQALALGGHPEETDVLLRLINDPDVYVRRSAVIGLGQLHFVSPFAMELEVAERELAEHFDGDGTERADLIAGDYLGRLRLKAEEDTRRLAALKGDVVAQLVKVSLDDSDVMVRNFAAVALGELGGRQAREALQNLLVTTRLNSTRAFASLGLAIAGDKADRKAVFRRLAKGRIDPSTRAAMMLSLGLLGEGGVADIAIRRLQSLGDTTSSRFAAVSLGLVGEKRALPLLRNAVTRRGRPELKRAFGLGLALLGDTEVVKSLGKLLNESRASETRIQTAAALSAINDISAMDILLKAATSKKHKAKDIELAAFARAIGVIGERGWRPILSPVFRHLNYLTPVQSLREMALL
;
A
#
# COMPACT_ATOMS: atom_id res chain seq x y z
N MET A 1 -25.37 -37.48 -39.65
CA MET A 1 -25.10 -36.20 -40.38
C MET A 1 -25.58 -34.93 -39.67
N ARG A 2 -26.77 -34.85 -39.03
CA ARG A 2 -27.21 -33.61 -38.35
C ARG A 2 -26.49 -33.26 -37.03
N ARG A 3 -25.90 -34.23 -36.31
CA ARG A 3 -25.11 -33.97 -35.06
C ARG A 3 -23.73 -33.37 -35.32
N SER A 4 -23.07 -33.72 -36.44
CA SER A 4 -21.75 -33.20 -36.81
C SER A 4 -21.80 -31.72 -37.22
N GLN A 5 -22.87 -31.27 -37.86
CA GLN A 5 -23.03 -29.84 -38.21
C GLN A 5 -23.32 -28.96 -36.99
N SER A 6 -24.04 -29.44 -35.98
CA SER A 6 -24.29 -28.69 -34.75
C SER A 6 -23.02 -28.46 -33.94
N SER A 7 -22.14 -29.47 -33.85
CA SER A 7 -20.83 -29.35 -33.19
C SER A 7 -19.89 -28.42 -33.96
N LEU A 8 -19.85 -28.53 -35.30
CA LEU A 8 -19.06 -27.62 -36.14
C LEU A 8 -19.56 -26.17 -36.02
N PHE A 9 -20.87 -25.95 -35.94
CA PHE A 9 -21.46 -24.63 -35.76
C PHE A 9 -21.14 -24.05 -34.37
N LEU A 10 -21.21 -24.85 -33.30
CA LEU A 10 -20.82 -24.44 -31.95
C LEU A 10 -19.32 -24.10 -31.86
N ILE A 11 -18.46 -24.89 -32.48
CA ILE A 11 -17.00 -24.68 -32.51
C ILE A 11 -16.64 -23.45 -33.34
N VAL A 12 -17.23 -23.27 -34.52
CA VAL A 12 -17.03 -22.07 -35.34
C VAL A 12 -17.58 -20.83 -34.65
N THR A 13 -18.71 -20.93 -33.93
CA THR A 13 -19.28 -19.81 -33.16
C THR A 13 -18.45 -19.49 -31.92
N PHE A 14 -17.84 -20.50 -31.28
CA PHE A 14 -16.94 -20.33 -30.15
C PHE A 14 -15.60 -19.72 -30.58
N LEU A 15 -14.99 -20.21 -31.66
CA LEU A 15 -13.77 -19.65 -32.24
C LEU A 15 -13.99 -18.26 -32.85
N LEU A 16 -15.15 -18.01 -33.49
CA LEU A 16 -15.55 -16.65 -33.90
C LEU A 16 -15.86 -15.75 -32.70
N GLY A 17 -16.36 -16.31 -31.60
CA GLY A 17 -16.59 -15.60 -30.34
C GLY A 17 -15.28 -15.16 -29.67
N LEU A 18 -14.29 -16.05 -29.63
CA LEU A 18 -12.92 -15.74 -29.19
C LEU A 18 -12.23 -14.73 -30.12
N ALA A 19 -12.35 -14.92 -31.45
CA ALA A 19 -11.82 -13.98 -32.42
C ALA A 19 -12.52 -12.60 -32.36
N ALA A 20 -13.83 -12.54 -32.13
CA ALA A 20 -14.59 -11.30 -31.97
C ALA A 20 -14.29 -10.61 -30.64
N ALA A 21 -14.07 -11.36 -29.55
CA ALA A 21 -13.59 -10.84 -28.27
C ALA A 21 -12.19 -10.22 -28.41
N ALA A 22 -11.27 -10.88 -29.12
CA ALA A 22 -9.94 -10.35 -29.45
C ALA A 22 -9.99 -9.12 -30.39
N SER A 23 -10.94 -9.09 -31.34
CA SER A 23 -11.15 -7.94 -32.24
C SER A 23 -11.73 -6.72 -31.53
N SER A 24 -12.48 -6.93 -30.43
CA SER A 24 -13.12 -5.85 -29.68
C SER A 24 -12.17 -5.04 -28.78
N GLN A 25 -10.93 -5.51 -28.58
CA GLN A 25 -9.89 -4.79 -27.85
C GLN A 25 -8.94 -3.98 -28.74
N VAL A 26 -9.15 -3.96 -30.06
CA VAL A 26 -8.40 -3.09 -30.97
C VAL A 26 -9.39 -2.32 -31.84
N ARG A 27 -9.74 -1.09 -31.42
CA ARG A 27 -10.27 -0.12 -32.39
C ARG A 27 -9.09 0.41 -33.22
N PRO A 28 -9.08 0.23 -34.55
CA PRO A 28 -8.07 0.89 -35.37
C PRO A 28 -8.31 2.40 -35.33
N VAL A 29 -7.26 3.15 -34.98
CA VAL A 29 -7.18 4.58 -35.26
C VAL A 29 -7.24 4.72 -36.78
N ARG A 30 -8.33 5.30 -37.31
CA ARG A 30 -8.40 5.67 -38.73
C ARG A 30 -7.28 6.66 -39.05
N PRO A 31 -6.48 6.45 -40.10
CA PRO A 31 -5.62 7.52 -40.60
C PRO A 31 -6.51 8.62 -41.19
N VAL A 32 -6.51 9.78 -40.55
CA VAL A 32 -7.01 11.03 -41.15
C VAL A 32 -5.99 11.41 -42.22
N THR A 33 -6.31 11.17 -43.48
CA THR A 33 -5.66 11.89 -44.59
C THR A 33 -6.71 12.38 -45.57
N SER A 34 -6.88 13.70 -45.61
CA SER A 34 -7.08 14.49 -46.82
C SER A 34 -6.88 15.97 -46.45
N PRO A 35 -5.80 16.63 -46.92
CA PRO A 35 -5.65 18.08 -46.83
C PRO A 35 -6.56 18.76 -47.89
N PRO A 36 -6.86 20.06 -47.74
CA PRO A 36 -7.73 20.76 -48.68
C PRO A 36 -7.05 20.94 -50.04
N ARG A 37 -7.84 20.79 -51.11
CA ARG A 37 -7.49 21.15 -52.49
C ARG A 37 -7.17 22.66 -52.56
N ILE A 38 -5.97 22.99 -53.00
CA ILE A 38 -5.66 24.28 -53.64
C ILE A 38 -5.43 23.99 -55.13
N GLY A 39 -6.09 24.77 -55.97
CA GLY A 39 -6.03 24.66 -57.42
C GLY A 39 -4.70 25.17 -58.00
N THR A 40 -4.24 24.42 -59.00
CA THR A 40 -3.63 24.86 -60.27
C THR A 40 -2.47 25.87 -60.30
N GLY A 41 -1.39 25.40 -60.94
CA GLY A 41 -0.36 26.21 -61.63
C GLY A 41 0.96 26.22 -60.87
N GLY A 42 2.10 25.75 -61.38
CA GLY A 42 2.49 25.27 -62.69
C GLY A 42 4.03 25.30 -62.74
N GLY A 43 4.67 24.27 -63.32
CA GLY A 43 6.11 24.22 -63.61
C GLY A 43 7.01 24.03 -62.37
N GLY A 44 8.06 23.22 -62.38
CA GLY A 44 8.68 22.44 -63.43
C GLY A 44 9.97 21.84 -62.85
N VAL A 45 10.19 20.57 -63.17
CA VAL A 45 11.48 20.00 -63.58
C VAL A 45 12.64 19.88 -62.56
N ASN A 46 13.09 18.62 -62.47
CA ASN A 46 14.43 18.10 -62.13
C ASN A 46 14.78 17.61 -60.70
N ARG A 47 14.62 16.28 -60.64
CA ARG A 47 15.32 15.17 -59.98
C ARG A 47 16.87 15.30 -59.89
N PRO A 48 17.61 14.33 -59.28
CA PRO A 48 18.07 14.32 -57.88
C PRO A 48 19.62 14.14 -57.77
N THR A 49 20.22 14.21 -56.57
CA THR A 49 21.40 13.36 -56.25
C THR A 49 21.65 13.25 -54.74
N ARG A 50 22.03 12.05 -54.34
CA ARG A 50 22.40 11.58 -53.00
C ARG A 50 23.97 11.54 -52.91
N PRO A 51 24.58 10.84 -51.94
CA PRO A 51 25.26 11.33 -50.72
C PRO A 51 26.81 11.20 -50.74
N THR A 52 27.51 11.75 -49.73
CA THR A 52 28.77 11.15 -49.22
C THR A 52 29.18 11.66 -47.82
N ARG A 53 29.57 10.72 -46.95
CA ARG A 53 30.38 10.81 -45.70
C ARG A 53 31.87 10.57 -46.08
N PRO A 54 32.85 10.41 -45.16
CA PRO A 54 33.31 11.15 -43.98
C PRO A 54 34.86 11.41 -44.02
N GLY A 55 35.47 12.07 -43.03
CA GLY A 55 36.95 12.17 -42.95
C GLY A 55 37.50 12.63 -41.59
N ALA A 56 38.62 12.04 -41.16
CA ALA A 56 39.18 11.99 -39.81
C ALA A 56 39.99 13.25 -39.34
N GLY A 57 40.29 13.31 -38.03
CA GLY A 57 41.20 14.31 -37.37
C GLY A 57 42.70 14.10 -37.70
N PRO A 58 43.72 14.47 -36.87
CA PRO A 58 43.73 14.85 -35.43
C PRO A 58 44.74 15.99 -35.00
N ARG A 59 44.93 16.18 -33.68
CA ARG A 59 46.09 16.76 -32.90
C ARG A 59 46.01 18.18 -32.27
N ARG A 60 45.73 18.20 -30.94
CA ARG A 60 46.41 18.79 -29.72
C ARG A 60 47.43 19.99 -29.79
N PRO A 61 47.76 20.67 -28.64
CA PRO A 61 47.28 21.98 -28.12
C PRO A 61 48.42 23.06 -28.01
N PRO A 62 48.28 24.19 -27.26
CA PRO A 62 48.85 24.24 -25.88
C PRO A 62 48.27 25.26 -24.84
N SER A 63 48.60 24.99 -23.56
CA SER A 63 49.02 25.84 -22.40
C SER A 63 48.28 27.08 -21.83
N ARG A 64 48.36 27.15 -20.49
CA ARG A 64 47.86 28.09 -19.45
C ARG A 64 48.98 29.08 -19.01
N PRO A 65 48.70 30.13 -18.19
CA PRO A 65 49.16 30.17 -16.77
C PRO A 65 48.15 30.82 -15.78
N GLN A 66 47.93 30.33 -14.54
CA GLN A 66 48.48 30.74 -13.19
C GLN A 66 48.42 32.27 -12.89
N SER A 67 47.99 32.80 -11.74
CA SER A 67 48.25 32.47 -10.31
C SER A 67 47.22 33.10 -9.30
N THR A 68 47.24 32.65 -8.04
CA THR A 68 46.44 32.97 -6.82
C THR A 68 47.09 34.10 -5.96
N PRO A 69 46.84 34.34 -4.63
CA PRO A 69 45.70 34.09 -3.68
C PRO A 69 45.35 35.31 -2.76
N GLY A 70 44.33 35.21 -1.86
CA GLY A 70 44.26 36.12 -0.68
C GLY A 70 42.94 36.20 0.14
N THR A 71 42.88 35.39 1.21
CA THR A 71 42.37 35.62 2.59
C THR A 71 41.23 36.61 2.97
N ALA A 72 40.21 36.05 3.64
CA ALA A 72 39.64 36.34 4.99
C ALA A 72 39.17 37.75 5.44
N GLY A 73 38.01 37.77 6.14
CA GLY A 73 37.58 38.81 7.09
C GLY A 73 36.13 39.31 6.86
N THR A 74 35.11 38.81 7.57
CA THR A 74 34.50 39.37 8.81
C THR A 74 33.96 40.81 8.70
N GLY A 75 32.66 41.00 9.00
CA GLY A 75 32.15 42.29 9.53
C GLY A 75 30.88 42.85 8.87
N THR A 76 29.75 42.69 9.56
CA THR A 76 28.46 43.43 9.50
C THR A 76 28.61 44.97 9.65
N PRO A 77 27.53 45.77 9.81
CA PRO A 77 26.36 46.07 8.96
C PRO A 77 26.23 47.61 8.72
N GLY A 78 25.25 48.09 7.95
CA GLY A 78 24.97 49.55 7.95
C GLY A 78 23.99 50.05 6.90
N SER A 79 22.84 50.49 7.36
CA SER A 79 21.78 51.23 6.66
C SER A 79 22.22 52.59 6.12
N PHE A 80 21.70 53.01 4.96
CA PHE A 80 21.44 54.42 4.62
C PHE A 80 20.29 54.54 3.60
N THR A 81 19.33 55.41 3.89
CA THR A 81 18.53 56.17 2.92
C THR A 81 19.06 57.61 2.91
N PRO A 82 18.80 58.45 1.88
CA PRO A 82 17.67 59.40 2.00
C PRO A 82 17.01 59.93 0.69
N SER A 83 15.88 60.63 0.89
CA SER A 83 15.32 61.83 0.18
C SER A 83 14.80 61.72 -1.27
N GLY A 84 13.70 62.38 -1.72
CA GLY A 84 12.75 63.32 -1.09
C GLY A 84 11.79 64.01 -2.12
N THR A 85 10.73 64.67 -1.61
CA THR A 85 9.90 65.78 -2.20
C THR A 85 8.85 65.45 -3.28
N GLY A 86 7.62 66.00 -3.33
CA GLY A 86 6.93 67.08 -2.58
C GLY A 86 5.40 67.12 -2.87
N ALA A 87 4.64 67.87 -2.07
CA ALA A 87 3.17 68.06 -2.10
C ALA A 87 2.75 69.32 -2.91
N PRO A 88 1.46 69.75 -3.02
CA PRO A 88 0.67 70.31 -1.88
C PRO A 88 -0.88 70.05 -1.87
N SER A 89 -1.51 70.43 -0.75
CA SER A 89 -2.94 70.31 -0.36
C SER A 89 -3.83 71.51 -0.79
N PRO A 90 -5.14 71.58 -0.42
CA PRO A 90 -5.56 72.18 0.86
C PRO A 90 -6.77 71.53 1.61
N ARG A 91 -7.00 71.99 2.85
CA ARG A 91 -7.92 71.64 3.97
C ARG A 91 -9.24 72.50 3.95
N PRO A 92 -10.12 72.59 5.01
CA PRO A 92 -10.67 71.67 6.06
C PRO A 92 -12.21 71.89 6.37
N VAL A 93 -12.79 71.29 7.45
CA VAL A 93 -13.55 71.93 8.59
C VAL A 93 -14.35 70.90 9.47
N ALA A 94 -14.46 71.20 10.77
CA ALA A 94 -15.02 70.54 12.00
C ALA A 94 -16.56 70.26 12.04
N GLY A 95 -17.23 69.64 13.04
CA GLY A 95 -16.96 69.11 14.39
C GLY A 95 -18.26 68.73 15.18
N VAL A 96 -18.10 68.23 16.43
CA VAL A 96 -19.00 68.29 17.64
C VAL A 96 -20.19 67.31 17.86
N GLY A 97 -20.25 66.67 19.06
CA GLY A 97 -21.47 66.54 19.88
C GLY A 97 -21.95 65.16 20.42
N THR A 98 -21.82 64.92 21.73
CA THR A 98 -22.52 63.91 22.61
C THR A 98 -23.89 64.48 23.12
N PRO A 99 -24.83 63.82 23.89
CA PRO A 99 -24.65 62.99 25.13
C PRO A 99 -25.69 61.88 25.49
N SER A 100 -25.47 61.21 26.64
CA SER A 100 -26.33 60.23 27.36
C SER A 100 -27.28 60.86 28.40
N PRO A 101 -28.19 60.09 29.04
CA PRO A 101 -28.42 60.12 30.51
C PRO A 101 -28.76 58.73 31.14
N THR A 102 -28.10 58.24 32.22
CA THR A 102 -28.33 58.33 33.70
C THR A 102 -29.35 57.37 34.39
N ARG A 103 -28.96 56.95 35.61
CA ARG A 103 -29.46 55.86 36.53
C ARG A 103 -30.39 56.40 37.64
N PRO A 104 -30.97 55.56 38.53
CA PRO A 104 -30.65 55.71 39.98
C PRO A 104 -30.65 54.40 40.84
N VAL A 105 -30.16 54.51 42.09
CA VAL A 105 -30.10 53.51 43.20
C VAL A 105 -30.56 54.23 44.50
N PRO A 106 -31.08 53.53 45.53
CA PRO A 106 -30.50 53.59 46.91
C PRO A 106 -30.65 52.24 47.68
N GLY A 107 -29.97 51.86 48.78
CA GLY A 107 -28.96 52.46 49.69
C GLY A 107 -28.71 51.55 50.93
N GLY A 108 -27.53 51.72 51.57
CA GLY A 108 -27.14 51.42 52.98
C GLY A 108 -27.04 49.95 53.44
N SER A 109 -26.15 49.47 54.32
CA SER A 109 -24.96 49.91 55.10
C SER A 109 -24.44 48.60 55.76
N GLY A 110 -23.20 48.15 55.69
CA GLY A 110 -22.02 48.61 56.44
C GLY A 110 -21.24 47.40 56.96
N GLY A 111 -19.89 47.45 56.93
CA GLY A 111 -19.03 46.62 57.79
C GLY A 111 -18.22 45.49 57.14
N THR A 112 -16.90 45.73 57.01
CA THR A 112 -15.77 44.77 57.04
C THR A 112 -15.32 44.03 55.75
N THR A 113 -14.15 44.46 55.24
CA THR A 113 -13.10 43.71 54.48
C THR A 113 -13.49 42.82 53.28
N PRO A 114 -13.07 43.12 52.03
CA PRO A 114 -13.31 42.23 50.90
C PRO A 114 -12.14 41.27 50.67
N THR A 115 -12.40 39.98 50.88
CA THR A 115 -11.74 38.86 50.20
C THR A 115 -12.44 38.62 48.85
N PRO A 116 -11.76 38.59 47.69
CA PRO A 116 -12.40 38.20 46.44
C PRO A 116 -12.23 36.70 46.17
N VAL A 117 -13.35 35.98 46.08
CA VAL A 117 -13.44 34.73 45.31
C VAL A 117 -14.35 35.00 44.12
N SER A 118 -13.79 34.88 42.91
CA SER A 118 -14.44 34.54 41.63
C SER A 118 -13.84 35.33 40.45
N THR A 119 -12.58 35.06 40.13
CA THR A 119 -12.07 35.16 38.75
C THR A 119 -11.66 33.77 38.32
N LEU A 120 -12.33 33.25 37.30
CA LEU A 120 -11.89 32.07 36.55
C LEU A 120 -10.41 32.23 36.17
N PRO A 121 -9.53 31.29 36.56
CA PRO A 121 -8.14 31.37 36.15
C PRO A 121 -8.02 31.06 34.66
N SER A 122 -7.39 31.99 33.94
CA SER A 122 -6.79 31.72 32.63
C SER A 122 -5.85 30.52 32.75
N PRO A 123 -5.90 29.54 31.83
CA PRO A 123 -4.96 28.44 31.85
C PRO A 123 -3.53 28.97 31.63
N PRO A 124 -2.55 28.46 32.38
CA PRO A 124 -1.15 28.88 32.27
C PRO A 124 -0.58 28.59 30.88
N GLY A 125 0.25 29.52 30.41
CA GLY A 125 0.78 29.58 29.05
C GLY A 125 1.56 28.31 28.64
N ILE A 126 1.32 27.90 27.40
CA ILE A 126 2.20 26.99 26.66
C ILE A 126 3.37 27.85 26.14
N PRO A 127 4.63 27.58 26.52
CA PRO A 127 5.77 28.28 25.94
C PRO A 127 6.00 27.83 24.49
N GLY A 128 5.95 28.77 23.55
CA GLY A 128 6.73 28.73 22.31
C GLY A 128 6.11 28.01 21.10
N PHE A 129 5.20 28.66 20.39
CA PHE A 129 5.03 28.45 18.94
C PHE A 129 5.08 29.79 18.21
N ARG A 130 6.19 30.03 17.51
CA ARG A 130 6.39 31.17 16.63
C ARG A 130 5.74 30.85 15.28
N ILE A 131 4.98 31.78 14.71
CA ILE A 131 4.46 31.66 13.35
C ILE A 131 5.65 31.81 12.38
N PRO A 132 5.99 30.81 11.56
CA PRO A 132 7.13 30.90 10.64
C PRO A 132 6.84 31.85 9.47
N ARG A 133 7.88 32.56 9.02
CA ARG A 133 7.84 33.42 7.84
C ARG A 133 8.46 32.69 6.65
N PRO A 134 8.18 33.11 5.39
CA PRO A 134 8.77 32.49 4.22
C PRO A 134 10.32 32.55 4.30
N GLY A 135 10.97 31.38 4.41
CA GLY A 135 12.44 31.26 4.53
C GLY A 135 12.93 30.45 5.75
N ASP A 136 12.06 30.07 6.69
CA ASP A 136 12.46 29.27 7.85
C ASP A 136 12.77 27.80 7.46
N ALA A 137 13.93 27.29 7.87
CA ALA A 137 14.30 25.88 7.73
C ALA A 137 13.34 24.97 8.52
N PRO A 138 13.03 23.75 8.04
CA PRO A 138 12.01 22.90 8.64
C PRO A 138 12.34 22.60 10.11
N THR A 139 11.38 22.90 10.99
CA THR A 139 11.48 22.63 12.43
C THR A 139 11.44 21.12 12.68
N PRO A 140 12.35 20.54 13.51
CA PRO A 140 12.27 19.13 13.86
C PRO A 140 10.98 18.83 14.63
N LEU A 141 10.27 17.78 14.23
CA LEU A 141 9.06 17.30 14.89
C LEU A 141 9.34 16.87 16.36
N PRO A 142 8.32 16.90 17.24
CA PRO A 142 8.49 16.72 18.67
C PRO A 142 9.03 15.33 19.02
N LYS A 143 10.05 15.28 19.90
CA LYS A 143 10.51 14.04 20.51
C LYS A 143 9.62 13.71 21.72
N GLY A 144 8.82 12.66 21.62
CA GLY A 144 8.07 12.12 22.77
C GLY A 144 7.09 11.00 22.43
N GLY A 145 7.50 9.75 22.68
CA GLY A 145 6.76 8.86 23.58
C GLY A 145 5.44 8.21 23.17
N GLU A 146 5.08 8.07 21.90
CA GLU A 146 4.05 7.10 21.48
C GLU A 146 4.48 6.42 20.18
N THR A 147 4.75 5.11 20.26
CA THR A 147 4.97 4.30 19.06
C THR A 147 3.64 4.21 18.32
N GLY A 148 3.49 5.04 17.28
CA GLY A 148 2.42 4.84 16.30
C GLY A 148 2.48 3.41 15.75
N PRO A 149 1.39 2.88 15.17
CA PRO A 149 1.34 1.52 14.66
C PRO A 149 2.28 1.23 13.46
N LEU A 150 3.03 2.23 12.99
CA LEU A 150 4.20 2.08 12.08
C LEU A 150 5.55 2.05 12.83
N GLY A 151 5.56 1.80 14.14
CA GLY A 151 6.79 1.94 14.94
C GLY A 151 7.15 3.42 15.11
N ASP A 152 8.23 3.72 15.83
CA ASP A 152 8.72 5.09 15.91
C ASP A 152 8.93 5.61 14.47
N ALA A 153 8.20 6.68 14.12
CA ALA A 153 8.40 7.42 12.87
C ALA A 153 9.85 7.94 12.71
N ASN A 154 10.67 7.81 13.75
CA ASN A 154 12.05 8.26 13.84
C ASN A 154 13.11 7.22 13.39
N SER A 155 12.75 5.99 12.96
CA SER A 155 13.67 5.13 12.22
C SER A 155 13.31 5.12 10.72
N GLU A 156 13.67 6.19 10.03
CA GLU A 156 13.37 6.42 8.60
C GLU A 156 13.93 5.32 7.67
N ASP A 157 14.88 4.51 8.14
CA ASP A 157 15.58 3.45 7.40
C ASP A 157 15.09 2.01 7.68
N SER A 158 13.84 1.84 8.13
CA SER A 158 13.39 0.55 8.66
C SER A 158 12.66 -0.31 7.64
N TRP A 159 13.33 -1.38 7.20
CA TRP A 159 12.72 -2.51 6.47
C TRP A 159 11.47 -3.07 7.18
N LEU A 160 11.32 -2.83 8.49
CA LEU A 160 10.13 -3.20 9.25
C LEU A 160 8.85 -2.50 8.75
N ASN A 161 8.96 -1.24 8.33
CA ASN A 161 7.82 -0.48 7.82
C ASN A 161 7.37 -1.07 6.49
N TRP A 162 8.34 -1.35 5.62
CA TRP A 162 8.07 -2.07 4.38
C TRP A 162 7.46 -3.45 4.67
N TRP A 163 8.04 -4.23 5.59
CA TRP A 163 7.53 -5.55 5.94
C TRP A 163 6.08 -5.51 6.44
N ARG A 164 5.74 -4.59 7.35
CA ARG A 164 4.37 -4.47 7.89
C ARG A 164 3.32 -4.23 6.81
N LEU A 165 3.66 -3.46 5.78
CA LEU A 165 2.77 -3.18 4.66
C LEU A 165 2.62 -4.37 3.69
N ASN A 166 3.59 -5.29 3.70
CA ASN A 166 3.65 -6.40 2.74
C ASN A 166 3.56 -7.80 3.38
N GLU A 167 3.52 -7.93 4.71
CA GLU A 167 3.60 -9.21 5.43
C GLU A 167 2.49 -10.18 5.01
N ALA A 168 1.29 -9.66 4.75
CA ALA A 168 0.15 -10.46 4.30
C ALA A 168 0.40 -11.15 2.95
N TRP A 169 1.19 -10.56 2.06
CA TRP A 169 1.50 -11.14 0.76
C TRP A 169 2.51 -12.28 0.85
N TYR A 170 3.54 -12.09 1.66
CA TYR A 170 4.66 -13.03 1.74
C TYR A 170 4.42 -14.18 2.73
N LEU A 171 3.57 -13.96 3.74
CA LEU A 171 3.23 -15.01 4.69
C LEU A 171 2.14 -15.95 4.18
N ASP A 172 1.20 -15.48 3.35
CA ASP A 172 0.02 -16.25 2.86
C ASP A 172 -0.54 -17.22 3.93
N LEU A 173 -0.85 -16.65 5.10
CA LEU A 173 -1.12 -17.40 6.32
C LEU A 173 -2.30 -18.36 6.17
N GLU A 174 -3.32 -17.94 5.41
CA GLU A 174 -4.55 -18.71 5.24
C GLU A 174 -4.33 -19.93 4.33
N ARG A 175 -3.57 -19.80 3.24
CA ARG A 175 -3.17 -20.95 2.40
C ARG A 175 -2.32 -21.93 3.20
N ARG A 176 -1.36 -21.45 3.99
CA ARG A 176 -0.48 -22.31 4.81
C ARG A 176 -1.22 -22.99 5.96
N TYR A 177 -2.14 -22.30 6.61
CA TYR A 177 -2.95 -22.87 7.69
C TYR A 177 -3.90 -23.94 7.13
N LEU A 178 -4.55 -23.67 6.00
CA LEU A 178 -5.43 -24.63 5.35
C LEU A 178 -4.66 -25.80 4.72
N SER A 179 -3.47 -25.59 4.16
CA SER A 179 -2.63 -26.67 3.66
C SER A 179 -2.13 -27.56 4.80
N ARG A 180 -1.64 -26.99 5.91
CA ARG A 180 -1.17 -27.79 7.07
C ARG A 180 -2.29 -28.55 7.79
N ASN A 181 -3.51 -28.02 7.79
CA ASN A 181 -4.68 -28.75 8.29
C ASN A 181 -5.18 -29.81 7.30
N ARG A 182 -4.89 -29.66 6.00
CA ARG A 182 -5.17 -30.67 4.95
C ARG A 182 -4.05 -31.71 4.79
N GLU A 183 -2.82 -31.41 5.19
CA GLU A 183 -1.62 -32.28 5.23
C GLU A 183 -1.74 -33.47 6.23
N ARG A 184 -2.96 -33.91 6.54
CA ARG A 184 -3.20 -35.35 6.73
C ARG A 184 -3.22 -36.12 5.40
N GLU A 185 -3.28 -35.43 4.26
CA GLU A 185 -3.07 -35.96 2.91
C GLU A 185 -2.29 -34.94 2.05
N LEU A 186 -1.04 -35.30 1.75
CA LEU A 186 -0.16 -34.84 0.65
C LEU A 186 0.59 -33.50 0.74
N ASP A 187 1.84 -33.61 0.29
CA ASP A 187 3.02 -32.74 0.46
C ASP A 187 3.23 -31.75 -0.71
N ALA A 188 3.96 -30.68 -0.37
CA ALA A 188 4.96 -29.95 -1.17
C ALA A 188 4.56 -29.25 -2.49
N ASP A 189 4.22 -27.96 -2.41
CA ASP A 189 4.91 -26.84 -3.10
C ASP A 189 4.12 -25.52 -2.89
N LEU A 190 4.57 -24.67 -1.94
CA LEU A 190 3.74 -23.57 -1.39
C LEU A 190 4.41 -22.18 -1.42
N PHE A 191 5.46 -21.97 -2.21
CA PHE A 191 6.22 -20.72 -2.19
C PHE A 191 6.08 -19.81 -3.43
N THR A 192 5.13 -20.07 -4.31
CA THR A 192 4.73 -19.10 -5.34
C THR A 192 3.60 -18.20 -4.81
N PRO A 193 3.74 -16.86 -4.87
CA PRO A 193 2.60 -15.97 -4.73
C PRO A 193 1.60 -16.33 -5.82
N ALA A 194 0.40 -16.77 -5.48
CA ALA A 194 -0.65 -16.83 -6.49
C ALA A 194 -1.13 -15.40 -6.76
N ASP A 195 -1.03 -14.99 -8.02
CA ASP A 195 -1.55 -13.71 -8.51
C ASP A 195 -3.06 -13.76 -8.78
N THR A 196 -3.69 -14.94 -8.70
CA THR A 196 -5.13 -15.07 -8.78
C THR A 196 -5.79 -14.96 -7.40
N PRO A 197 -6.62 -13.93 -7.16
CA PRO A 197 -7.46 -13.86 -5.98
C PRO A 197 -8.60 -14.88 -6.15
N THR A 198 -8.33 -16.15 -5.87
CA THR A 198 -9.41 -17.11 -5.70
C THR A 198 -10.18 -16.71 -4.43
N ALA A 199 -11.51 -16.64 -4.49
CA ALA A 199 -12.28 -16.49 -3.27
C ALA A 199 -11.99 -17.68 -2.36
N ARG A 200 -11.90 -17.45 -1.04
CA ARG A 200 -11.88 -18.56 -0.07
C ARG A 200 -13.07 -19.47 -0.40
N PRO A 201 -12.89 -20.79 -0.63
CA PRO A 201 -14.03 -21.68 -0.76
C PRO A 201 -14.88 -21.49 0.50
N ALA A 202 -16.17 -21.23 0.31
CA ALA A 202 -17.09 -21.01 1.41
C ALA A 202 -17.26 -22.34 2.15
N ASP A 203 -16.39 -22.63 3.10
CA ASP A 203 -16.60 -23.73 4.04
C ASP A 203 -17.94 -23.45 4.73
N ALA A 204 -18.88 -24.40 4.69
CA ALA A 204 -20.21 -24.23 5.29
C ALA A 204 -20.14 -23.79 6.78
N THR A 205 -19.07 -24.18 7.47
CA THR A 205 -18.70 -23.74 8.83
C THR A 205 -18.48 -22.22 8.94
N SER A 206 -17.91 -21.58 7.91
CA SER A 206 -17.68 -20.13 7.85
C SER A 206 -18.99 -19.34 7.77
N GLU A 207 -19.95 -19.80 6.96
CA GLU A 207 -21.23 -19.11 6.79
C GLU A 207 -22.13 -19.24 8.03
N ALA A 208 -22.17 -20.43 8.63
CA ALA A 208 -22.87 -20.65 9.89
C ALA A 208 -22.33 -19.75 11.02
N LEU A 209 -21.02 -19.52 11.08
CA LEU A 209 -20.41 -18.63 12.08
C LEU A 209 -20.64 -17.14 11.75
N ARG A 210 -20.58 -16.75 10.48
CA ARG A 210 -20.94 -15.39 10.04
C ARG A 210 -22.38 -15.04 10.40
N SER A 211 -23.32 -15.97 10.23
CA SER A 211 -24.73 -15.74 10.57
C SER A 211 -24.95 -15.44 12.07
N ARG A 212 -24.07 -15.94 12.95
CA ARG A 212 -24.10 -15.66 14.40
C ARG A 212 -23.41 -14.34 14.76
N VAL A 213 -22.39 -13.95 14.01
CA VAL A 213 -21.60 -12.73 14.25
C VAL A 213 -22.30 -11.48 13.72
N LEU A 214 -22.86 -11.53 12.52
CA LEU A 214 -23.50 -10.38 11.87
C LEU A 214 -24.58 -9.71 12.75
N PRO A 215 -25.50 -10.44 13.42
CA PRO A 215 -26.48 -9.81 14.31
C PRO A 215 -25.86 -9.00 15.44
N VAL A 216 -24.72 -9.45 16.00
CA VAL A 216 -24.03 -8.72 17.06
C VAL A 216 -23.36 -7.47 16.51
N LEU A 217 -22.65 -7.56 15.38
CA LEU A 217 -22.04 -6.38 14.75
C LEU A 217 -23.09 -5.34 14.34
N ARG A 218 -24.22 -5.79 13.76
CA ARG A 218 -25.37 -4.92 13.42
C ARG A 218 -25.96 -4.21 14.62
N ARG A 219 -25.96 -4.83 15.81
CA ARG A 219 -26.38 -4.15 17.04
C ARG A 219 -25.34 -3.13 17.51
N LEU A 220 -24.05 -3.45 17.38
CA LEU A 220 -22.95 -2.59 17.83
C LEU A 220 -22.78 -1.31 16.98
N THR A 221 -23.31 -1.26 15.75
CA THR A 221 -23.33 -0.01 14.96
C THR A 221 -24.19 1.09 15.59
N ALA A 222 -25.13 0.74 16.47
CA ALA A 222 -25.96 1.69 17.23
C ALA A 222 -25.46 1.93 18.67
N HIS A 223 -24.24 1.49 19.01
CA HIS A 223 -23.70 1.61 20.36
C HIS A 223 -23.48 3.07 20.79
N SER A 224 -23.61 3.38 22.08
CA SER A 224 -23.43 4.76 22.60
C SER A 224 -22.01 5.29 22.40
N HIS A 225 -21.01 4.44 22.59
CA HIS A 225 -19.60 4.78 22.44
C HIS A 225 -19.14 4.80 20.96
N PRO A 226 -18.51 5.89 20.47
CA PRO A 226 -18.14 6.06 19.06
C PRO A 226 -17.12 5.04 18.57
N ALA A 227 -16.11 4.68 19.39
CA ALA A 227 -15.12 3.66 19.00
C ALA A 227 -15.77 2.30 18.70
N VAL A 228 -16.80 1.91 19.45
CA VAL A 228 -17.53 0.66 19.22
C VAL A 228 -18.30 0.73 17.90
N ARG A 229 -18.98 1.86 17.62
CA ARG A 229 -19.67 2.06 16.35
C ARG A 229 -18.71 2.01 15.16
N ALA A 230 -17.55 2.67 15.27
CA ALA A 230 -16.54 2.73 14.21
C ALA A 230 -15.97 1.35 13.87
N GLU A 231 -15.57 0.56 14.87
CA GLU A 231 -15.05 -0.79 14.63
C GLU A 231 -16.15 -1.75 14.14
N ALA A 232 -17.38 -1.63 14.66
CA ALA A 232 -18.50 -2.44 14.20
C ALA A 232 -18.86 -2.16 12.73
N VAL A 233 -18.89 -0.89 12.31
CA VAL A 233 -19.20 -0.53 10.92
C VAL A 233 -18.07 -0.95 9.96
N LEU A 234 -16.80 -0.85 10.37
CA LEU A 234 -15.67 -1.37 9.58
C LEU A 234 -15.74 -2.89 9.46
N ALA A 235 -16.01 -3.61 10.55
CA ALA A 235 -16.18 -5.06 10.53
C ALA A 235 -17.34 -5.47 9.59
N LEU A 236 -18.47 -4.76 9.62
CA LEU A 236 -19.55 -4.97 8.66
C LEU A 236 -19.13 -4.65 7.22
N GLY A 237 -18.28 -3.66 6.99
CA GLY A 237 -17.70 -3.40 5.67
C GLY A 237 -16.89 -4.58 5.14
N LYS A 238 -16.09 -5.22 6.01
CA LYS A 238 -15.22 -6.36 5.66
C LYS A 238 -16.01 -7.67 5.42
N ILE A 239 -17.04 -7.94 6.23
CA ILE A 239 -17.69 -9.27 6.26
C ILE A 239 -19.17 -9.24 5.82
N GLY A 240 -19.81 -8.08 5.90
CA GLY A 240 -21.23 -7.87 5.60
C GLY A 240 -21.53 -7.85 4.10
N GLN A 241 -22.80 -7.73 3.76
CA GLN A 241 -23.32 -7.84 2.41
C GLN A 241 -24.11 -6.57 2.01
N ARG A 242 -24.61 -6.55 0.77
CA ARG A 242 -25.47 -5.46 0.27
C ARG A 242 -26.65 -5.14 1.19
N VAL A 243 -27.20 -6.15 1.89
CA VAL A 243 -28.31 -5.98 2.85
C VAL A 243 -27.95 -5.09 4.05
N ASP A 244 -26.66 -4.91 4.34
CA ASP A 244 -26.19 -4.08 5.45
C ASP A 244 -26.06 -2.60 5.09
N LEU A 245 -26.21 -2.21 3.81
CA LEU A 245 -26.14 -0.82 3.35
C LEU A 245 -27.06 0.15 4.12
N PRO A 246 -28.33 -0.19 4.43
CA PRO A 246 -29.21 0.67 5.22
C PRO A 246 -28.73 0.91 6.65
N LEU A 247 -27.87 0.05 7.20
CA LEU A 247 -27.28 0.24 8.53
C LEU A 247 -26.02 1.13 8.49
N ILE A 248 -25.28 1.12 7.38
CA ILE A 248 -24.05 1.91 7.21
C ILE A 248 -24.35 3.34 6.77
N THR A 249 -25.34 3.53 5.89
CA THR A 249 -25.64 4.83 5.27
C THR A 249 -25.97 5.93 6.29
N PRO A 250 -26.78 5.70 7.34
CA PRO A 250 -27.06 6.73 8.37
C PRO A 250 -25.79 7.21 9.11
N LEU A 251 -24.79 6.34 9.27
CA LEU A 251 -23.53 6.66 9.96
C LEU A 251 -22.63 7.62 9.17
N LEU A 252 -22.93 7.88 7.89
CA LEU A 252 -22.28 8.96 7.12
C LEU A 252 -22.56 10.36 7.71
N SER A 253 -23.57 10.47 8.58
CA SER A 253 -23.95 11.71 9.28
C SER A 253 -23.77 11.60 10.80
N ASP A 254 -22.98 10.63 11.28
CA ASP A 254 -22.69 10.48 12.71
C ASP A 254 -21.99 11.73 13.28
N ARG A 255 -22.25 12.02 14.56
CA ARG A 255 -21.65 13.15 15.29
C ARG A 255 -20.12 13.00 15.37
N ASP A 256 -19.64 11.77 15.51
CA ASP A 256 -18.22 11.48 15.61
C ASP A 256 -17.56 11.33 14.23
N LYS A 257 -16.44 12.04 14.04
CA LYS A 257 -15.71 12.06 12.76
C LYS A 257 -15.10 10.70 12.40
N ASN A 258 -14.67 9.90 13.38
CA ASN A 258 -14.09 8.59 13.13
C ASN A 258 -15.16 7.60 12.69
N VAL A 259 -16.37 7.69 13.26
CA VAL A 259 -17.52 6.89 12.79
C VAL A 259 -17.88 7.25 11.35
N ARG A 260 -17.90 8.54 10.99
CA ARG A 260 -18.13 8.94 9.59
C ARG A 260 -17.06 8.40 8.64
N LYS A 261 -15.76 8.52 8.98
CA LYS A 261 -14.66 7.95 8.18
C LYS A 261 -14.80 6.43 8.03
N ALA A 262 -15.11 5.73 9.11
CA ALA A 262 -15.34 4.29 9.14
C ALA A 262 -16.51 3.88 8.25
N ALA A 263 -17.62 4.60 8.28
CA ALA A 263 -18.78 4.35 7.42
C ALA A 263 -18.45 4.56 5.93
N ILE A 264 -17.71 5.61 5.58
CA ILE A 264 -17.26 5.87 4.19
C ILE A 264 -16.39 4.72 3.68
N LEU A 265 -15.42 4.28 4.48
CA LEU A 265 -14.55 3.17 4.10
C LEU A 265 -15.34 1.86 3.98
N ALA A 266 -16.22 1.58 4.95
CA ALA A 266 -17.07 0.39 4.94
C ALA A 266 -17.93 0.28 3.67
N LEU A 267 -18.45 1.40 3.15
CA LEU A 267 -19.16 1.42 1.86
C LEU A 267 -18.28 1.00 0.67
N GLY A 268 -16.99 1.35 0.69
CA GLY A 268 -16.00 0.90 -0.29
C GLY A 268 -15.66 -0.58 -0.12
N LEU A 269 -15.47 -1.04 1.13
CA LEU A 269 -15.16 -2.43 1.46
C LEU A 269 -16.27 -3.41 1.11
N LEU A 270 -17.54 -2.99 1.19
CA LEU A 270 -18.68 -3.77 0.71
C LEU A 270 -18.64 -4.04 -0.80
N LYS A 271 -17.82 -3.30 -1.56
CA LYS A 271 -17.64 -3.42 -3.03
C LYS A 271 -18.97 -3.50 -3.79
N THR A 272 -19.99 -2.79 -3.32
CA THR A 272 -21.33 -2.85 -3.89
C THR A 272 -21.59 -1.62 -4.77
N PRO A 273 -22.09 -1.79 -6.01
CA PRO A 273 -22.45 -0.69 -6.90
C PRO A 273 -23.35 0.39 -6.29
N ALA A 274 -24.27 -0.02 -5.41
CA ALA A 274 -25.20 0.86 -4.73
C ALA A 274 -24.52 1.84 -3.75
N SER A 275 -23.27 1.61 -3.36
CA SER A 275 -22.48 2.55 -2.53
C SER A 275 -22.02 3.79 -3.31
N ARG A 276 -21.85 3.70 -4.63
CA ARG A 276 -21.23 4.75 -5.47
C ARG A 276 -21.91 6.12 -5.35
N PRO A 277 -23.26 6.26 -5.37
CA PRO A 277 -23.91 7.57 -5.29
C PRO A 277 -23.62 8.31 -3.99
N PHE A 278 -23.59 7.61 -2.86
CA PHE A 278 -23.26 8.18 -1.55
C PHE A 278 -21.83 8.73 -1.52
N LEU A 279 -20.86 7.93 -1.99
CA LEU A 279 -19.45 8.33 -2.04
C LEU A 279 -19.22 9.50 -3.02
N THR A 280 -19.88 9.48 -4.18
CA THR A 280 -19.84 10.57 -5.16
C THR A 280 -20.38 11.88 -4.58
N THR A 281 -21.42 11.80 -3.74
CA THR A 281 -22.01 12.96 -3.06
C THR A 281 -21.04 13.56 -2.06
N ILE A 282 -20.36 12.72 -1.27
CA ILE A 282 -19.33 13.16 -0.32
C ILE A 282 -18.14 13.80 -1.07
N LEU A 283 -17.68 13.18 -2.15
CA LEU A 283 -16.57 13.66 -2.97
C LEU A 283 -16.81 15.08 -3.53
N LYS A 284 -18.06 15.37 -3.93
CA LYS A 284 -18.48 16.67 -4.48
C LYS A 284 -18.79 17.72 -3.41
N SER A 285 -18.85 17.34 -2.14
CA SER A 285 -19.27 18.24 -1.07
C SER A 285 -18.22 19.33 -0.80
N HIS A 286 -18.72 20.52 -0.46
CA HIS A 286 -17.91 21.66 -0.01
C HIS A 286 -17.93 21.79 1.52
N ARG A 287 -18.80 21.05 2.21
CA ARG A 287 -19.00 21.10 3.67
C ARG A 287 -18.35 19.93 4.41
N ARG A 288 -17.89 18.92 3.67
CA ARG A 288 -17.23 17.73 4.23
C ARG A 288 -15.77 18.05 4.53
N GLN A 289 -15.24 17.42 5.58
CA GLN A 289 -13.81 17.52 5.93
C GLN A 289 -12.96 16.86 4.84
N ASP A 290 -11.75 17.38 4.61
CA ASP A 290 -10.85 16.85 3.58
C ASP A 290 -10.52 15.37 3.77
N ALA A 291 -10.38 14.92 5.02
CA ALA A 291 -10.23 13.51 5.34
C ALA A 291 -11.43 12.66 4.86
N GLU A 292 -12.66 13.14 5.01
CA GLU A 292 -13.86 12.43 4.53
C GLU A 292 -13.89 12.36 3.00
N ILE A 293 -13.44 13.43 2.32
CA ILE A 293 -13.32 13.46 0.86
C ILE A 293 -12.26 12.46 0.39
N ALA A 294 -11.10 12.40 1.07
CA ALA A 294 -10.03 11.45 0.77
C ALA A 294 -10.49 10.00 0.94
N TYR A 295 -11.19 9.69 2.05
CA TYR A 295 -11.79 8.36 2.26
C TYR A 295 -12.82 8.02 1.18
N ALA A 296 -13.63 8.97 0.74
CA ALA A 296 -14.61 8.74 -0.33
C ALA A 296 -13.95 8.45 -1.68
N ALA A 297 -12.82 9.11 -1.98
CA ALA A 297 -12.05 8.83 -3.19
C ALA A 297 -11.51 7.39 -3.19
N VAL A 298 -10.82 6.97 -2.12
CA VAL A 298 -10.29 5.60 -2.01
C VAL A 298 -11.42 4.57 -2.03
N ALA A 299 -12.53 4.83 -1.34
CA ALA A 299 -13.69 3.95 -1.35
C ALA A 299 -14.31 3.80 -2.76
N LEU A 300 -14.30 4.83 -3.59
CA LEU A 300 -14.72 4.74 -4.99
C LEU A 300 -13.76 3.86 -5.82
N GLY A 301 -12.45 3.97 -5.57
CA GLY A 301 -11.44 3.11 -6.18
C GLY A 301 -11.64 1.64 -5.79
N LEU A 302 -11.88 1.37 -4.51
CA LEU A 302 -12.15 0.04 -3.97
C LEU A 302 -13.39 -0.65 -4.56
N ILE A 303 -14.43 0.12 -4.91
CA ILE A 303 -15.62 -0.39 -5.60
C ILE A 303 -15.27 -0.87 -7.02
N GLY A 304 -14.23 -0.33 -7.66
CA GLY A 304 -13.74 -0.79 -8.95
C GLY A 304 -14.59 -0.35 -10.15
N GLN A 305 -15.43 0.69 -9.99
CA GLN A 305 -16.33 1.13 -11.07
C GLN A 305 -15.71 2.21 -11.95
N ARG A 306 -15.50 1.88 -13.23
CA ARG A 306 -14.96 2.79 -14.26
C ARG A 306 -15.73 4.11 -14.40
N GLU A 307 -17.01 4.14 -14.03
CA GLU A 307 -17.83 5.36 -14.05
C GLU A 307 -17.38 6.39 -13.01
N ALA A 308 -16.54 6.01 -12.03
CA ALA A 308 -15.94 6.94 -11.08
C ALA A 308 -14.78 7.76 -11.70
N VAL A 309 -14.13 7.27 -12.77
CA VAL A 309 -12.95 7.93 -13.36
C VAL A 309 -13.21 9.41 -13.75
N PRO A 310 -14.31 9.76 -14.45
CA PRO A 310 -14.54 11.15 -14.84
C PRO A 310 -14.74 12.09 -13.65
N VAL A 311 -15.40 11.64 -12.57
CA VAL A 311 -15.63 12.49 -11.41
C VAL A 311 -14.36 12.69 -10.58
N LEU A 312 -13.51 11.65 -10.46
CA LEU A 312 -12.20 11.74 -9.80
C LEU A 312 -11.27 12.72 -10.55
N ILE A 313 -11.15 12.58 -11.87
CA ILE A 313 -10.36 13.50 -12.71
C ILE A 313 -10.90 14.92 -12.63
N LYS A 314 -12.23 15.11 -12.69
CA LYS A 314 -12.85 16.43 -12.56
C LYS A 314 -12.50 17.06 -11.22
N ARG A 315 -12.55 16.30 -10.13
CA ARG A 315 -12.23 16.79 -8.79
C ARG A 315 -10.75 17.18 -8.66
N LEU A 316 -9.83 16.40 -9.23
CA LEU A 316 -8.40 16.74 -9.31
C LEU A 316 -8.16 18.04 -10.07
N LYS A 317 -8.82 18.23 -11.22
CA LYS A 317 -8.68 19.45 -12.04
C LYS A 317 -9.23 20.70 -11.36
N GLN A 318 -10.23 20.55 -10.50
CA GLN A 318 -10.79 21.65 -9.71
C GLN A 318 -9.86 22.12 -8.59
N GLY A 319 -8.75 21.41 -8.33
CA GLY A 319 -7.57 21.87 -7.59
C GLY A 319 -7.87 22.74 -6.37
N ARG A 320 -8.33 22.12 -5.27
CA ARG A 320 -8.41 22.85 -3.98
C ARG A 320 -7.07 22.91 -3.24
N GLY A 321 -6.01 22.29 -3.78
CA GLY A 321 -4.65 22.37 -3.22
C GLY A 321 -4.44 21.57 -1.94
N VAL A 322 -5.36 20.67 -1.58
CA VAL A 322 -5.22 19.83 -0.38
C VAL A 322 -4.55 18.52 -0.77
N ARG A 323 -3.27 18.37 -0.38
CA ARG A 323 -2.41 17.25 -0.76
C ARG A 323 -3.01 15.90 -0.40
N GLU A 324 -3.68 15.78 0.74
CA GLU A 324 -4.32 14.53 1.22
C GLU A 324 -5.47 14.08 0.32
N VAL A 325 -6.26 15.04 -0.18
CA VAL A 325 -7.39 14.77 -1.07
C VAL A 325 -6.87 14.40 -2.46
N GLU A 326 -5.90 15.16 -2.97
CA GLU A 326 -5.33 14.91 -4.29
C GLU A 326 -4.59 13.58 -4.34
N SER A 327 -3.86 13.22 -3.28
CA SER A 327 -3.22 11.91 -3.14
C SER A 327 -4.24 10.77 -3.20
N ALA A 328 -5.33 10.88 -2.45
CA ALA A 328 -6.39 9.87 -2.44
C ALA A 328 -7.12 9.75 -3.79
N LEU A 329 -7.29 10.87 -4.51
CA LEU A 329 -7.86 10.87 -5.86
C LEU A 329 -6.94 10.18 -6.87
N LEU A 330 -5.63 10.46 -6.83
CA LEU A 330 -4.63 9.79 -7.66
C LEU A 330 -4.61 8.29 -7.37
N TYR A 331 -4.56 7.91 -6.09
CA TYR A 331 -4.57 6.51 -5.68
C TYR A 331 -5.84 5.78 -6.13
N ALA A 332 -7.00 6.42 -6.02
CA ALA A 332 -8.27 5.88 -6.51
C ALA A 332 -8.27 5.67 -8.03
N LEU A 333 -7.62 6.53 -8.81
CA LEU A 333 -7.45 6.32 -10.25
C LEU A 333 -6.57 5.11 -10.54
N GLY A 334 -5.51 4.90 -9.76
CA GLY A 334 -4.66 3.72 -9.85
C GLY A 334 -5.43 2.42 -9.54
N LEU A 335 -6.21 2.40 -8.46
CA LEU A 335 -7.07 1.26 -8.10
C LEU A 335 -8.11 0.91 -9.17
N LEU A 336 -8.58 1.89 -9.94
CA LEU A 336 -9.54 1.66 -11.03
C LEU A 336 -8.87 1.09 -12.29
N ASP A 337 -7.58 1.35 -12.46
CA ASP A 337 -6.71 0.76 -13.50
C ASP A 337 -7.32 0.75 -14.93
N THR A 338 -8.05 1.81 -15.27
CA THR A 338 -8.63 1.94 -16.62
C THR A 338 -7.63 2.60 -17.56
N PRO A 339 -7.67 2.34 -18.88
CA PRO A 339 -6.79 3.04 -19.85
C PRO A 339 -6.86 4.57 -19.74
N ARG A 340 -8.06 5.11 -19.46
CA ARG A 340 -8.25 6.55 -19.25
C ARG A 340 -7.62 7.05 -17.94
N ALA A 341 -7.66 6.26 -16.88
CA ALA A 341 -7.03 6.59 -15.61
C ALA A 341 -5.49 6.54 -15.75
N ARG A 342 -4.95 5.49 -16.38
CA ARG A 342 -3.50 5.35 -16.64
C ARG A 342 -2.95 6.49 -17.49
N ALA A 343 -3.59 6.80 -18.62
CA ALA A 343 -3.17 7.93 -19.47
C ALA A 343 -3.20 9.28 -18.72
N PHE A 344 -4.16 9.46 -17.80
CA PHE A 344 -4.19 10.66 -16.96
C PHE A 344 -3.05 10.66 -15.92
N LEU A 345 -2.78 9.52 -15.28
CA LEU A 345 -1.70 9.38 -14.30
C LEU A 345 -0.33 9.60 -14.96
N GLU A 346 -0.09 9.02 -16.14
CA GLU A 346 1.13 9.21 -16.92
C GLU A 346 1.37 10.69 -17.24
N TYR A 347 0.33 11.38 -17.76
CA TYR A 347 0.37 12.82 -17.97
C TYR A 347 0.67 13.59 -16.67
N TYR A 348 0.06 13.18 -15.56
CA TYR A 348 0.21 13.85 -14.27
C TYR A 348 1.65 13.73 -13.73
N VAL A 349 2.25 12.54 -13.75
CA VAL A 349 3.59 12.29 -13.18
C VAL A 349 4.71 12.90 -14.01
N LEU A 350 4.51 13.00 -15.33
CA LEU A 350 5.47 13.61 -16.26
C LEU A 350 5.40 15.14 -16.30
N SER A 351 4.40 15.76 -15.66
CA SER A 351 4.25 17.22 -15.61
C SER A 351 5.18 17.84 -14.56
N PRO A 352 6.28 18.53 -14.94
CA PRO A 352 7.29 19.00 -13.98
C PRO A 352 6.80 20.15 -13.08
N SER A 353 5.71 20.82 -13.46
CA SER A 353 5.12 21.92 -12.69
C SER A 353 4.24 21.45 -11.52
N ARG A 354 4.12 20.14 -11.30
CA ARG A 354 3.30 19.55 -10.24
C ARG A 354 4.14 19.34 -8.99
N ASP A 355 3.48 19.39 -7.83
CA ASP A 355 4.08 19.06 -6.53
C ASP A 355 4.69 17.66 -6.55
N ASP A 356 5.96 17.54 -6.17
CA ASP A 356 6.71 16.28 -6.30
C ASP A 356 6.18 15.16 -5.41
N VAL A 357 5.63 15.51 -4.24
CA VAL A 357 4.94 14.54 -3.39
C VAL A 357 3.73 13.96 -4.11
N LEU A 358 2.89 14.80 -4.73
CA LEU A 358 1.77 14.31 -5.54
C LEU A 358 2.22 13.54 -6.78
N ARG A 359 3.31 13.95 -7.44
CA ARG A 359 3.90 13.17 -8.54
C ARG A 359 4.31 11.78 -8.07
N SER A 360 4.97 11.67 -6.92
CA SER A 360 5.36 10.39 -6.32
C SER A 360 4.16 9.48 -6.00
N VAL A 361 3.04 10.05 -5.53
CA VAL A 361 1.80 9.29 -5.31
C VAL A 361 1.21 8.85 -6.65
N GLY A 362 1.24 9.72 -7.67
CA GLY A 362 0.83 9.38 -9.03
C GLY A 362 1.65 8.23 -9.62
N VAL A 363 2.96 8.17 -9.35
CA VAL A 363 3.84 7.07 -9.79
C VAL A 363 3.46 5.76 -9.12
N GLN A 364 3.20 5.77 -7.81
CA GLN A 364 2.69 4.58 -7.12
C GLN A 364 1.33 4.16 -7.66
N ALA A 365 0.43 5.11 -7.90
CA ALA A 365 -0.89 4.83 -8.44
C ALA A 365 -0.84 4.26 -9.85
N LEU A 366 0.09 4.71 -10.69
CA LEU A 366 0.31 4.18 -12.03
C LEU A 366 0.73 2.71 -11.95
N ALA A 367 1.76 2.41 -11.14
CA ALA A 367 2.33 1.07 -11.02
C ALA A 367 1.41 0.02 -10.36
N LEU A 368 0.28 0.41 -9.75
CA LEU A 368 -0.65 -0.53 -9.10
C LEU A 368 -1.18 -1.63 -10.05
N GLY A 369 -1.31 -1.31 -11.34
CA GLY A 369 -1.77 -2.26 -12.35
C GLY A 369 -0.68 -3.23 -12.84
N GLY A 370 0.59 -2.92 -12.60
CA GLY A 370 1.74 -3.77 -12.98
C GLY A 370 1.91 -3.92 -14.50
N HIS A 371 1.53 -2.91 -15.29
CA HIS A 371 1.50 -2.98 -16.76
C HIS A 371 2.88 -2.72 -17.37
N PRO A 372 3.45 -3.64 -18.17
CA PRO A 372 4.75 -3.44 -18.83
C PRO A 372 4.85 -2.18 -19.69
N GLU A 373 3.74 -1.66 -20.21
CA GLU A 373 3.66 -0.41 -20.96
C GLU A 373 4.13 0.81 -20.15
N GLU A 374 4.13 0.72 -18.83
CA GLU A 374 4.58 1.79 -17.92
C GLU A 374 6.11 1.79 -17.74
N THR A 375 6.83 0.82 -18.32
CA THR A 375 8.27 0.68 -18.14
C THR A 375 9.03 1.95 -18.52
N ASP A 376 8.74 2.53 -19.68
CA ASP A 376 9.48 3.70 -20.19
C ASP A 376 9.32 4.92 -19.29
N VAL A 377 8.09 5.18 -18.82
CA VAL A 377 7.82 6.29 -17.89
C VAL A 377 8.48 6.06 -16.54
N LEU A 378 8.43 4.83 -16.01
CA LEU A 378 9.07 4.50 -14.73
C LEU A 378 10.60 4.58 -14.82
N LEU A 379 11.21 4.05 -15.88
CA LEU A 379 12.66 4.15 -16.13
C LEU A 379 13.14 5.59 -16.31
N ARG A 380 12.29 6.48 -16.83
CA ARG A 380 12.61 7.91 -16.86
C ARG A 380 12.61 8.50 -15.44
N LEU A 381 11.65 8.13 -14.61
CA LEU A 381 11.44 8.70 -13.28
C LEU A 381 12.38 8.17 -12.20
N ILE A 382 13.11 7.06 -12.42
CA ILE A 382 14.21 6.67 -11.52
C ILE A 382 15.37 7.68 -11.52
N ASN A 383 15.42 8.60 -12.48
CA ASN A 383 16.41 9.67 -12.56
C ASN A 383 15.82 11.05 -12.21
N ASP A 384 14.63 11.09 -11.59
CA ASP A 384 13.98 12.35 -11.22
C ASP A 384 14.80 13.12 -10.16
N PRO A 385 14.86 14.47 -10.22
CA PRO A 385 15.53 15.25 -9.19
C PRO A 385 14.94 15.01 -7.79
N ASP A 386 13.62 14.77 -7.68
CA ASP A 386 12.97 14.53 -6.40
C ASP A 386 13.11 13.08 -5.92
N VAL A 387 13.46 12.93 -4.65
CA VAL A 387 13.73 11.63 -4.03
C VAL A 387 12.46 10.79 -3.85
N TYR A 388 11.29 11.39 -3.58
CA TYR A 388 10.04 10.65 -3.42
C TYR A 388 9.59 10.08 -4.76
N VAL A 389 9.79 10.82 -5.84
CA VAL A 389 9.52 10.35 -7.21
C VAL A 389 10.44 9.18 -7.56
N ARG A 390 11.77 9.30 -7.34
CA ARG A 390 12.70 8.18 -7.57
C ARG A 390 12.36 6.93 -6.77
N ARG A 391 12.08 7.07 -5.46
CA ARG A 391 11.65 5.97 -4.59
C ARG A 391 10.39 5.27 -5.13
N SER A 392 9.41 6.05 -5.55
CA SER A 392 8.15 5.52 -6.10
C SER A 392 8.36 4.83 -7.45
N ALA A 393 9.28 5.34 -8.28
CA ALA A 393 9.61 4.76 -9.57
C ALA A 393 10.31 3.41 -9.44
N VAL A 394 11.32 3.29 -8.55
CA VAL A 394 11.98 1.99 -8.31
C VAL A 394 11.04 0.95 -7.72
N ILE A 395 10.14 1.39 -6.82
CA ILE A 395 9.09 0.54 -6.28
C ILE A 395 8.12 0.09 -7.39
N GLY A 396 7.74 1.01 -8.29
CA GLY A 396 6.83 0.70 -9.40
C GLY A 396 7.44 -0.28 -10.39
N LEU A 397 8.74 -0.17 -10.70
CA LEU A 397 9.44 -1.11 -11.58
C LEU A 397 9.44 -2.55 -11.04
N GLY A 398 9.48 -2.74 -9.71
CA GLY A 398 9.37 -4.06 -9.08
C GLY A 398 7.99 -4.72 -9.25
N GLN A 399 6.95 -3.92 -9.46
CA GLN A 399 5.55 -4.37 -9.59
C GLN A 399 5.15 -4.78 -11.01
N LEU A 400 6.02 -4.56 -12.00
CA LEU A 400 5.69 -4.83 -13.40
C LEU A 400 5.65 -6.34 -13.68
N HIS A 401 4.58 -6.78 -14.35
CA HIS A 401 4.38 -8.18 -14.73
C HIS A 401 4.77 -8.42 -16.19
N PHE A 402 5.99 -8.89 -16.42
CA PHE A 402 6.50 -9.22 -17.76
C PHE A 402 6.03 -10.61 -18.23
N VAL A 403 4.72 -10.79 -18.33
CA VAL A 403 4.07 -12.02 -18.80
C VAL A 403 3.28 -11.72 -20.06
N SER A 404 3.48 -12.51 -21.12
CA SER A 404 2.77 -12.29 -22.38
C SER A 404 1.30 -12.70 -22.27
N PRO A 405 0.34 -11.80 -22.53
CA PRO A 405 -1.08 -12.16 -22.58
C PRO A 405 -1.38 -13.21 -23.65
N PHE A 406 -0.67 -13.15 -24.79
CA PHE A 406 -0.80 -14.14 -25.86
C PHE A 406 -0.29 -15.52 -25.46
N ALA A 407 0.75 -15.60 -24.61
CA ALA A 407 1.22 -16.87 -24.09
C ALA A 407 0.22 -17.49 -23.11
N MET A 408 -0.42 -16.68 -22.27
CA MET A 408 -1.51 -17.15 -21.40
C MET A 408 -2.72 -17.61 -22.21
N GLU A 409 -3.11 -16.84 -23.23
CA GLU A 409 -4.18 -17.21 -24.15
C GLU A 409 -3.87 -18.51 -24.89
N LEU A 410 -2.62 -18.68 -25.34
CA LEU A 410 -2.16 -19.91 -25.98
C LEU A 410 -2.28 -21.10 -25.04
N GLU A 411 -1.84 -20.97 -23.79
CA GLU A 411 -1.93 -22.06 -22.80
C GLU A 411 -3.38 -22.48 -22.54
N VAL A 412 -4.30 -21.50 -22.41
CA VAL A 412 -5.73 -21.77 -22.24
C VAL A 412 -6.30 -22.45 -23.48
N ALA A 413 -6.01 -21.93 -24.67
CA ALA A 413 -6.51 -22.47 -25.93
C ALA A 413 -6.00 -23.91 -26.17
N GLU A 414 -4.73 -24.19 -25.89
CA GLU A 414 -4.15 -25.54 -25.98
C GLU A 414 -4.80 -26.51 -25.00
N ARG A 415 -5.08 -26.07 -23.77
CA ARG A 415 -5.78 -26.89 -22.76
C ARG A 415 -7.21 -27.19 -23.15
N GLU A 416 -7.98 -26.19 -23.57
CA GLU A 416 -9.38 -26.36 -23.98
C GLU A 416 -9.50 -27.29 -25.20
N LEU A 417 -8.57 -27.19 -26.16
CA LEU A 417 -8.52 -28.09 -27.31
C LEU A 417 -8.19 -29.53 -26.89
N ALA A 418 -7.24 -29.72 -25.98
CA ALA A 418 -6.91 -31.05 -25.46
C ALA A 418 -8.09 -31.71 -24.71
N GLU A 419 -8.93 -30.94 -24.02
CA GLU A 419 -10.11 -31.44 -23.31
C GLU A 419 -11.31 -31.75 -24.24
N HIS A 420 -11.43 -31.08 -25.38
CA HIS A 420 -12.57 -31.21 -26.29
C HIS A 420 -12.30 -32.09 -27.52
N PHE A 421 -11.04 -32.35 -27.86
CA PHE A 421 -10.64 -33.19 -29.00
C PHE A 421 -9.96 -34.48 -28.54
N ASP A 422 -10.78 -35.48 -28.18
CA ASP A 422 -10.31 -36.82 -27.82
C ASP A 422 -10.78 -37.90 -28.84
N GLY A 423 -10.88 -37.54 -30.13
CA GLY A 423 -10.83 -38.56 -31.21
C GLY A 423 -11.90 -38.60 -32.30
N ASP A 424 -12.71 -37.57 -32.55
CA ASP A 424 -13.73 -37.63 -33.65
C ASP A 424 -13.94 -36.29 -34.41
N GLY A 425 -12.91 -35.42 -34.42
CA GLY A 425 -12.94 -34.14 -35.14
C GLY A 425 -12.84 -34.30 -36.66
N THR A 426 -13.59 -33.50 -37.42
CA THR A 426 -13.41 -33.41 -38.88
C THR A 426 -12.10 -32.70 -39.21
N GLU A 427 -11.28 -33.25 -40.12
CA GLU A 427 -9.97 -32.73 -40.60
C GLU A 427 -9.91 -31.21 -40.85
N ARG A 428 -11.03 -30.61 -41.29
CA ARG A 428 -11.15 -29.16 -41.55
C ARG A 428 -11.19 -28.30 -40.28
N ALA A 429 -11.71 -28.83 -39.17
CA ALA A 429 -11.71 -28.16 -37.87
C ALA A 429 -10.30 -28.16 -37.26
N ASP A 430 -9.57 -29.26 -37.42
CA ASP A 430 -8.17 -29.40 -36.97
C ASP A 430 -7.24 -28.44 -37.71
N LEU A 431 -7.46 -28.25 -39.02
CA LEU A 431 -6.73 -27.28 -39.84
C LEU A 431 -6.94 -25.82 -39.37
N ILE A 432 -8.19 -25.43 -39.07
CA ILE A 432 -8.52 -24.06 -38.62
C ILE A 432 -7.98 -23.81 -37.22
N ALA A 433 -8.11 -24.78 -36.31
CA ALA A 433 -7.53 -24.72 -34.97
C ALA A 433 -5.99 -24.64 -35.05
N GLY A 434 -5.36 -25.42 -35.92
CA GLY A 434 -3.91 -25.38 -36.18
C GLY A 434 -3.41 -24.03 -36.69
N ASP A 435 -4.09 -23.40 -37.65
CA ASP A 435 -3.72 -22.08 -38.18
C ASP A 435 -3.92 -20.96 -37.13
N TYR A 436 -4.99 -21.03 -36.33
CA TYR A 436 -5.20 -20.10 -35.21
C TYR A 436 -4.08 -20.22 -34.17
N LEU A 437 -3.82 -21.44 -33.67
CA LEU A 437 -2.78 -21.71 -32.69
C LEU A 437 -1.39 -21.36 -33.22
N GLY A 438 -1.11 -21.62 -34.50
CA GLY A 438 0.17 -21.26 -35.14
C GLY A 438 0.41 -19.74 -35.11
N ARG A 439 -0.60 -18.93 -35.46
CA ARG A 439 -0.50 -17.47 -35.39
C ARG A 439 -0.40 -16.95 -33.96
N LEU A 440 -1.15 -17.54 -33.02
CA LEU A 440 -1.10 -17.15 -31.62
C LEU A 440 0.25 -17.50 -30.98
N ARG A 441 0.82 -18.67 -31.30
CA ARG A 441 2.15 -19.11 -30.88
C ARG A 441 3.24 -18.15 -31.36
N LEU A 442 3.23 -17.77 -32.64
CA LEU A 442 4.18 -16.79 -33.16
C LEU A 442 4.12 -15.44 -32.42
N LYS A 443 2.90 -14.93 -32.18
CA LYS A 443 2.70 -13.69 -31.40
C LYS A 443 3.18 -13.84 -29.97
N ALA A 444 2.87 -14.96 -29.31
CA ALA A 444 3.30 -15.26 -27.95
C ALA A 444 4.82 -15.33 -27.84
N GLU A 445 5.51 -15.96 -28.79
CA GLU A 445 6.97 -16.04 -28.83
C GLU A 445 7.64 -14.69 -29.07
N GLU A 446 7.10 -13.88 -29.98
CA GLU A 446 7.60 -12.52 -30.23
C GLU A 446 7.43 -11.62 -28.99
N ASP A 447 6.23 -11.60 -28.42
CA ASP A 447 5.89 -10.77 -27.27
C ASP A 447 6.63 -11.22 -26.00
N THR A 448 6.76 -12.53 -25.76
CA THR A 448 7.55 -13.07 -24.64
C THR A 448 9.03 -12.67 -24.75
N ARG A 449 9.63 -12.73 -25.95
CA ARG A 449 11.01 -12.28 -26.17
C ARG A 449 11.17 -10.79 -25.90
N ARG A 450 10.22 -9.97 -26.39
CA ARG A 450 10.21 -8.53 -26.14
C ARG A 450 10.12 -8.21 -24.65
N LEU A 451 9.17 -8.84 -23.93
CA LEU A 451 8.97 -8.62 -22.50
C LEU A 451 10.17 -9.10 -21.67
N ALA A 452 10.81 -10.21 -22.06
CA ALA A 452 12.02 -10.70 -21.41
C ALA A 452 13.20 -9.72 -21.57
N ALA A 453 13.38 -9.13 -22.77
CA ALA A 453 14.38 -8.11 -23.00
C ALA A 453 14.11 -6.85 -22.15
N LEU A 454 12.86 -6.38 -22.15
CA LEU A 454 12.44 -5.23 -21.35
C LEU A 454 12.67 -5.45 -19.85
N LYS A 455 12.35 -6.64 -19.34
CA LYS A 455 12.67 -7.04 -17.96
C LYS A 455 14.18 -7.00 -17.68
N GLY A 456 14.99 -7.49 -18.61
CA GLY A 456 16.45 -7.45 -18.52
C GLY A 456 16.99 -6.02 -18.38
N ASP A 457 16.47 -5.10 -19.19
CA ASP A 457 16.83 -3.68 -19.13
C ASP A 457 16.44 -3.04 -17.79
N VAL A 458 15.24 -3.35 -17.29
CA VAL A 458 14.78 -2.90 -15.96
C VAL A 458 15.69 -3.42 -14.85
N VAL A 459 16.02 -4.72 -14.88
CA VAL A 459 16.94 -5.32 -13.90
C VAL A 459 18.30 -4.62 -13.96
N ALA A 460 18.86 -4.39 -15.15
CA ALA A 460 20.14 -3.71 -15.29
C ALA A 460 20.13 -2.29 -14.70
N GLN A 461 19.06 -1.51 -14.93
CA GLN A 461 18.92 -0.18 -14.34
C GLN A 461 18.75 -0.23 -12.82
N LEU A 462 17.94 -1.15 -12.30
CA LEU A 462 17.76 -1.31 -10.85
C LEU A 462 19.05 -1.76 -10.15
N VAL A 463 19.88 -2.60 -10.79
CA VAL A 463 21.21 -2.95 -10.26
C VAL A 463 22.06 -1.69 -10.11
N LYS A 464 22.13 -0.85 -11.14
CA LYS A 464 22.87 0.43 -11.08
C LYS A 464 22.34 1.33 -9.96
N VAL A 465 21.02 1.51 -9.89
CA VAL A 465 20.37 2.35 -8.87
C VAL A 465 20.63 1.82 -7.45
N SER A 466 20.63 0.49 -7.25
CA SER A 466 20.90 -0.13 -5.94
C SER A 466 22.31 0.12 -5.41
N LEU A 467 23.27 0.43 -6.29
CA LEU A 467 24.65 0.72 -5.94
C LEU A 467 24.90 2.23 -5.79
N ASP A 468 24.38 3.02 -6.74
CA ASP A 468 24.88 4.37 -7.01
C ASP A 468 23.95 5.52 -6.57
N ASP A 469 22.66 5.31 -6.28
CA ASP A 469 21.76 6.44 -5.96
C ASP A 469 22.19 7.17 -4.68
N SER A 470 22.19 8.50 -4.69
CA SER A 470 22.51 9.32 -3.52
C SER A 470 21.69 8.95 -2.26
N ASP A 471 20.43 8.55 -2.42
CA ASP A 471 19.50 8.24 -1.35
C ASP A 471 19.56 6.74 -0.99
N VAL A 472 19.79 6.46 0.29
CA VAL A 472 19.89 5.08 0.79
C VAL A 472 18.58 4.31 0.61
N MET A 473 17.43 4.99 0.73
CA MET A 473 16.13 4.34 0.61
C MET A 473 15.75 4.03 -0.84
N VAL A 474 16.18 4.84 -1.81
CA VAL A 474 16.11 4.48 -3.23
C VAL A 474 16.89 3.18 -3.50
N ARG A 475 18.12 3.06 -2.97
CA ARG A 475 18.91 1.82 -3.09
C ARG A 475 18.21 0.63 -2.46
N ASN A 476 17.64 0.82 -1.28
CA ASN A 476 16.95 -0.23 -0.52
C ASN A 476 15.67 -0.71 -1.22
N PHE A 477 14.89 0.21 -1.79
CA PHE A 477 13.72 -0.16 -2.59
C PHE A 477 14.10 -0.80 -3.92
N ALA A 478 15.20 -0.37 -4.55
CA ALA A 478 15.73 -1.06 -5.73
C ALA A 478 16.15 -2.51 -5.42
N ALA A 479 16.73 -2.77 -4.24
CA ALA A 479 17.03 -4.14 -3.80
C ALA A 479 15.77 -5.01 -3.65
N VAL A 480 14.67 -4.45 -3.16
CA VAL A 480 13.39 -5.18 -3.09
C VAL A 480 12.80 -5.40 -4.48
N ALA A 481 12.81 -4.37 -5.33
CA ALA A 481 12.32 -4.47 -6.71
C ALA A 481 13.09 -5.53 -7.53
N LEU A 482 14.41 -5.64 -7.33
CA LEU A 482 15.22 -6.74 -7.88
C LEU A 482 14.75 -8.11 -7.38
N GLY A 483 14.38 -8.22 -6.10
CA GLY A 483 13.80 -9.44 -5.53
C GLY A 483 12.46 -9.81 -6.15
N GLU A 484 11.58 -8.83 -6.34
CA GLU A 484 10.25 -8.99 -6.94
C GLU A 484 10.31 -9.40 -8.41
N LEU A 485 11.22 -8.81 -9.18
CA LEU A 485 11.48 -9.23 -10.56
C LEU A 485 12.15 -10.60 -10.62
N GLY A 486 13.01 -10.92 -9.65
CA GLY A 486 13.74 -12.18 -9.57
C GLY A 486 14.65 -12.43 -10.77
N GLY A 487 14.96 -13.71 -11.01
CA GLY A 487 15.91 -14.12 -12.06
C GLY A 487 17.37 -14.08 -11.61
N ARG A 488 18.25 -14.70 -12.41
CA ARG A 488 19.65 -14.94 -12.05
C ARG A 488 20.43 -13.63 -11.80
N GLN A 489 20.36 -12.68 -12.74
CA GLN A 489 21.10 -11.42 -12.66
C GLN A 489 20.71 -10.60 -11.42
N ALA A 490 19.40 -10.48 -11.13
CA ALA A 490 18.92 -9.74 -9.98
C ALA A 490 19.40 -10.39 -8.67
N ARG A 491 19.36 -11.72 -8.57
CA ARG A 491 19.83 -12.45 -7.39
C ARG A 491 21.33 -12.36 -7.17
N GLU A 492 22.13 -12.49 -8.23
CA GLU A 492 23.59 -12.30 -8.14
C GLU A 492 23.93 -10.89 -7.64
N ALA A 493 23.24 -9.86 -8.14
CA ALA A 493 23.39 -8.49 -7.66
C ALA A 493 23.03 -8.36 -6.16
N LEU A 494 21.94 -8.98 -5.72
CA LEU A 494 21.51 -8.97 -4.31
C LEU A 494 22.48 -9.73 -3.40
N GLN A 495 23.01 -10.88 -3.83
CA GLN A 495 24.05 -11.61 -3.11
C GLN A 495 25.32 -10.77 -2.96
N ASN A 496 25.74 -10.09 -4.02
CA ASN A 496 26.87 -9.17 -4.00
C ASN A 496 26.61 -8.01 -3.04
N LEU A 497 25.42 -7.40 -3.08
CA LEU A 497 25.03 -6.30 -2.21
C LEU A 497 25.02 -6.72 -0.73
N LEU A 498 24.52 -7.92 -0.40
CA LEU A 498 24.50 -8.50 0.94
C LEU A 498 25.90 -8.56 1.59
N VAL A 499 26.94 -8.77 0.76
CA VAL A 499 28.33 -8.93 1.21
C VAL A 499 29.08 -7.60 1.19
N THR A 500 28.93 -6.81 0.13
CA THR A 500 29.77 -5.63 -0.15
C THR A 500 29.30 -4.36 0.56
N THR A 501 28.00 -4.21 0.84
CA THR A 501 27.48 -2.99 1.47
C THR A 501 28.01 -2.82 2.89
N ARG A 502 28.37 -1.58 3.24
CA ARG A 502 28.72 -1.19 4.62
C ARG A 502 27.47 -0.84 5.43
N LEU A 503 26.35 -0.51 4.77
CA LEU A 503 25.12 -0.08 5.42
C LEU A 503 24.31 -1.27 5.92
N ASN A 504 23.90 -1.22 7.18
CA ASN A 504 23.10 -2.26 7.82
C ASN A 504 21.69 -2.34 7.21
N SER A 505 21.04 -1.20 6.98
CA SER A 505 19.72 -1.12 6.34
C SER A 505 19.73 -1.76 4.96
N THR A 506 20.65 -1.37 4.08
CA THR A 506 20.80 -1.97 2.74
C THR A 506 21.05 -3.46 2.79
N ARG A 507 21.79 -3.95 3.78
CA ARG A 507 21.97 -5.40 3.97
C ARG A 507 20.68 -6.11 4.36
N ALA A 508 19.84 -5.50 5.19
CA ALA A 508 18.53 -6.02 5.56
C ALA A 508 17.61 -6.11 4.34
N PHE A 509 17.55 -5.06 3.52
CA PHE A 509 16.76 -5.04 2.28
C PHE A 509 17.29 -6.01 1.22
N ALA A 510 18.60 -6.15 1.05
CA ALA A 510 19.18 -7.13 0.14
C ALA A 510 18.84 -8.58 0.55
N SER A 511 18.93 -8.87 1.85
CA SER A 511 18.50 -10.16 2.41
C SER A 511 17.02 -10.44 2.14
N LEU A 512 16.17 -9.42 2.33
CA LEU A 512 14.74 -9.52 2.08
C LEU A 512 14.44 -9.71 0.59
N GLY A 513 15.13 -8.99 -0.30
CA GLY A 513 15.04 -9.16 -1.76
C GLY A 513 15.37 -10.59 -2.20
N LEU A 514 16.43 -11.21 -1.64
CA LEU A 514 16.75 -12.61 -1.90
C LEU A 514 15.63 -13.55 -1.44
N ALA A 515 15.03 -13.28 -0.27
CA ALA A 515 13.92 -14.08 0.22
C ALA A 515 12.65 -13.93 -0.62
N ILE A 516 12.38 -12.73 -1.15
CA ILE A 516 11.25 -12.45 -2.04
C ILE A 516 11.42 -13.17 -3.38
N ALA A 517 12.65 -13.21 -3.92
CA ALA A 517 12.95 -13.95 -5.14
C ALA A 517 12.70 -15.48 -4.99
N GLY A 518 12.64 -15.98 -3.76
CA GLY A 518 12.10 -17.30 -3.42
C GLY A 518 13.00 -18.50 -3.72
N ASP A 519 14.21 -18.30 -4.24
CA ASP A 519 15.08 -19.41 -4.63
C ASP A 519 15.92 -19.93 -3.45
N LYS A 520 15.77 -21.24 -3.19
CA LYS A 520 16.39 -21.94 -2.07
C LYS A 520 17.91 -21.93 -2.10
N ALA A 521 18.56 -21.69 -3.24
CA ALA A 521 20.01 -21.59 -3.32
C ALA A 521 20.57 -20.38 -2.54
N ASP A 522 19.75 -19.34 -2.31
CA ASP A 522 20.18 -18.12 -1.59
C ASP A 522 20.27 -18.31 -0.06
N ARG A 523 19.68 -19.39 0.47
CA ARG A 523 19.67 -19.73 1.91
C ARG A 523 21.08 -19.72 2.50
N LYS A 524 22.03 -20.37 1.83
CA LYS A 524 23.43 -20.48 2.28
C LYS A 524 24.12 -19.12 2.35
N ALA A 525 23.82 -18.20 1.43
CA ALA A 525 24.42 -16.87 1.42
C ALA A 525 23.93 -16.05 2.63
N VAL A 526 22.62 -16.04 2.87
CA VAL A 526 22.00 -15.33 4.00
C VAL A 526 22.44 -15.95 5.34
N PHE A 527 22.44 -17.27 5.46
CA PHE A 527 22.81 -17.98 6.69
C PHE A 527 24.28 -17.72 7.08
N ARG A 528 25.21 -17.86 6.13
CA ARG A 528 26.63 -17.55 6.37
C ARG A 528 26.82 -16.11 6.83
N ARG A 529 26.03 -15.17 6.31
CA ARG A 529 26.12 -13.77 6.74
C ARG A 529 25.58 -13.58 8.15
N LEU A 530 24.45 -14.19 8.49
CA LEU A 530 23.81 -14.17 9.82
C LEU A 530 24.73 -14.74 10.91
N ALA A 531 25.47 -15.81 10.60
CA ALA A 531 26.38 -16.47 11.52
C ALA A 531 27.61 -15.61 11.92
N LYS A 532 27.90 -14.51 11.21
CA LYS A 532 29.02 -13.62 11.55
C LYS A 532 28.70 -12.78 12.80
N GLY A 533 29.67 -12.65 13.71
CA GLY A 533 29.43 -12.18 15.09
C GLY A 533 29.04 -10.70 15.31
N ARG A 534 29.16 -9.82 14.31
CA ARG A 534 28.77 -8.40 14.44
C ARG A 534 27.69 -8.03 13.41
N ILE A 535 26.43 -8.16 13.85
CA ILE A 535 25.24 -7.74 13.11
C ILE A 535 24.35 -7.00 14.10
N ASP A 536 23.85 -5.84 13.73
CA ASP A 536 22.90 -5.10 14.56
C ASP A 536 21.58 -5.90 14.70
N PRO A 537 20.76 -5.63 15.73
CA PRO A 537 19.54 -6.40 15.97
C PRO A 537 18.51 -6.31 14.82
N SER A 538 18.41 -5.17 14.14
CA SER A 538 17.45 -4.97 13.05
C SER A 538 17.82 -5.80 11.82
N THR A 539 19.08 -5.75 11.38
CA THR A 539 19.56 -6.56 10.24
C THR A 539 19.48 -8.05 10.56
N ARG A 540 19.78 -8.44 11.81
CA ARG A 540 19.63 -9.82 12.26
C ARG A 540 18.18 -10.29 12.13
N ALA A 541 17.23 -9.48 12.57
CA ALA A 541 15.81 -9.78 12.46
C ALA A 541 15.37 -9.95 11.00
N ALA A 542 15.82 -9.08 10.09
CA ALA A 542 15.54 -9.19 8.66
C ALA A 542 16.08 -10.51 8.07
N MET A 543 17.32 -10.88 8.42
CA MET A 543 17.94 -12.12 7.96
C MET A 543 17.25 -13.36 8.51
N MET A 544 16.83 -13.34 9.78
CA MET A 544 16.07 -14.45 10.38
C MET A 544 14.72 -14.65 9.69
N LEU A 545 14.01 -13.56 9.41
CA LEU A 545 12.79 -13.59 8.61
C LEU A 545 13.07 -14.13 7.20
N SER A 546 14.11 -13.62 6.54
CA SER A 546 14.50 -14.01 5.18
C SER A 546 14.80 -15.52 5.10
N LEU A 547 15.51 -16.07 6.08
CA LEU A 547 15.78 -17.51 6.19
C LEU A 547 14.51 -18.32 6.47
N GLY A 548 13.61 -17.78 7.29
CA GLY A 548 12.29 -18.39 7.52
C GLY A 548 11.49 -18.47 6.22
N LEU A 549 11.41 -17.38 5.47
CA LEU A 549 10.76 -17.31 4.16
C LEU A 549 11.42 -18.25 3.16
N LEU A 550 12.74 -18.34 3.16
CA LEU A 550 13.42 -19.28 2.28
C LEU A 550 13.24 -20.74 2.74
N GLY A 551 12.83 -21.02 3.99
CA GLY A 551 12.68 -22.36 4.54
C GLY A 551 14.00 -23.00 4.99
N GLU A 552 14.94 -22.21 5.52
CA GLU A 552 16.24 -22.68 6.01
C GLU A 552 16.16 -23.13 7.47
N GLY A 553 16.06 -24.45 7.70
CA GLY A 553 15.90 -25.04 9.02
C GLY A 553 17.04 -24.73 10.00
N GLY A 554 18.27 -24.49 9.53
CA GLY A 554 19.43 -24.17 10.38
C GLY A 554 19.25 -22.90 11.22
N VAL A 555 18.29 -22.03 10.90
CA VAL A 555 17.99 -20.82 11.68
C VAL A 555 17.35 -21.11 13.03
N ALA A 556 16.77 -22.31 13.21
CA ALA A 556 15.97 -22.69 14.38
C ALA A 556 16.72 -22.48 15.70
N ASP A 557 17.95 -22.97 15.81
CA ASP A 557 18.72 -22.88 17.05
C ASP A 557 19.09 -21.43 17.40
N ILE A 558 19.36 -20.60 16.38
CA ILE A 558 19.61 -19.16 16.56
C ILE A 558 18.34 -18.47 17.07
N ALA A 559 17.20 -18.82 16.51
CA ALA A 559 15.90 -18.26 16.88
C ALA A 559 15.43 -18.69 18.27
N ILE A 560 15.60 -19.95 18.65
CA ILE A 560 15.26 -20.47 19.98
C ILE A 560 16.10 -19.78 21.06
N ARG A 561 17.43 -19.71 20.89
CA ARG A 561 18.30 -18.98 21.82
C ARG A 561 17.88 -17.52 21.98
N ARG A 562 17.45 -16.89 20.88
CA ARG A 562 16.96 -15.50 20.91
C ARG A 562 15.66 -15.37 21.71
N LEU A 563 14.70 -16.27 21.48
CA LEU A 563 13.45 -16.31 22.25
C LEU A 563 13.68 -16.57 23.74
N GLN A 564 14.67 -17.37 24.11
CA GLN A 564 15.02 -17.61 25.52
C GLN A 564 15.65 -16.39 26.19
N SER A 565 16.51 -15.66 25.48
CA SER A 565 17.19 -14.49 26.04
C SER A 565 16.27 -13.27 26.27
N LEU A 566 15.16 -13.16 25.53
CA LEU A 566 14.19 -12.04 25.53
C LEU A 566 14.79 -10.61 25.59
N GLY A 567 16.05 -10.43 25.16
CA GLY A 567 16.74 -9.14 25.24
C GLY A 567 16.17 -8.12 24.26
N ASP A 568 16.36 -8.36 22.96
CA ASP A 568 15.94 -7.47 21.88
C ASP A 568 14.55 -7.83 21.33
N THR A 569 13.59 -6.91 21.52
CA THR A 569 12.19 -7.07 21.10
C THR A 569 12.05 -7.32 19.60
N THR A 570 12.82 -6.64 18.75
CA THR A 570 12.72 -6.79 17.29
C THR A 570 13.19 -8.16 16.83
N SER A 571 14.36 -8.62 17.29
CA SER A 571 14.88 -9.95 16.98
C SER A 571 13.99 -11.05 17.52
N SER A 572 13.46 -10.92 18.74
CA SER A 572 12.53 -11.92 19.31
C SER A 572 11.23 -12.02 18.50
N ARG A 573 10.70 -10.89 18.01
CA ARG A 573 9.53 -10.87 17.14
C ARG A 573 9.72 -11.75 15.91
N PHE A 574 10.81 -11.52 15.18
CA PHE A 574 11.08 -12.23 13.93
C PHE A 574 11.68 -13.62 14.13
N ALA A 575 12.25 -13.91 15.29
CA ALA A 575 12.59 -15.26 15.70
C ALA A 575 11.34 -16.16 15.75
N ALA A 576 10.26 -15.68 16.37
CA ALA A 576 9.01 -16.44 16.44
C ALA A 576 8.37 -16.68 15.06
N VAL A 577 8.32 -15.64 14.22
CA VAL A 577 7.79 -15.75 12.85
C VAL A 577 8.64 -16.72 12.03
N SER A 578 9.97 -16.61 12.10
CA SER A 578 10.91 -17.49 11.39
C SER A 578 10.73 -18.96 11.81
N LEU A 579 10.61 -19.23 13.11
CA LEU A 579 10.36 -20.59 13.63
C LEU A 579 9.04 -21.16 13.10
N GLY A 580 7.99 -20.33 13.02
CA GLY A 580 6.72 -20.73 12.43
C GLY A 580 6.82 -21.07 10.95
N LEU A 581 7.53 -20.24 10.18
CA LEU A 581 7.74 -20.43 8.74
C LEU A 581 8.51 -21.73 8.46
N VAL A 582 9.55 -22.05 9.22
CA VAL A 582 10.32 -23.29 9.05
C VAL A 582 9.65 -24.53 9.67
N GLY A 583 8.56 -24.37 10.41
CA GLY A 583 7.84 -25.50 11.03
C GLY A 583 8.51 -26.08 12.28
N GLU A 584 9.29 -25.30 13.02
CA GLU A 584 10.06 -25.77 14.18
C GLU A 584 9.17 -25.98 15.42
N LYS A 585 8.70 -27.23 15.61
CA LYS A 585 7.80 -27.60 16.72
C LYS A 585 8.44 -27.50 18.11
N ARG A 586 9.79 -27.53 18.24
CA ARG A 586 10.47 -27.32 19.55
C ARG A 586 10.16 -25.94 20.14
N ALA A 587 9.73 -24.98 19.32
CA ALA A 587 9.36 -23.64 19.76
C ALA A 587 7.97 -23.57 20.42
N LEU A 588 7.09 -24.56 20.25
CA LEU A 588 5.70 -24.52 20.75
C LEU A 588 5.60 -24.20 22.25
N PRO A 589 6.34 -24.88 23.16
CA PRO A 589 6.25 -24.58 24.59
C PRO A 589 6.69 -23.15 24.92
N LEU A 590 7.73 -22.65 24.24
CA LEU A 590 8.27 -21.30 24.43
C LEU A 590 7.25 -20.25 23.96
N LEU A 591 6.68 -20.42 22.78
CA LEU A 591 5.73 -19.49 22.19
C LEU A 591 4.40 -19.49 22.95
N ARG A 592 3.85 -20.66 23.30
CA ARG A 592 2.61 -20.77 24.11
C ARG A 592 2.78 -20.05 25.45
N ASN A 593 3.91 -20.27 26.11
CA ASN A 593 4.24 -19.61 27.36
C ASN A 593 4.34 -18.08 27.18
N ALA A 594 5.02 -17.63 26.13
CA ALA A 594 5.22 -16.21 25.88
C ALA A 594 3.93 -15.43 25.54
N VAL A 595 2.95 -16.04 24.85
CA VAL A 595 1.65 -15.39 24.57
C VAL A 595 0.76 -15.34 25.83
N THR A 596 0.80 -16.38 26.66
CA THR A 596 -0.10 -16.55 27.81
C THR A 596 0.35 -15.80 29.07
N ARG A 597 1.65 -15.61 29.30
CA ARG A 597 2.16 -14.88 30.48
C ARG A 597 1.87 -13.38 30.44
N ARG A 598 1.85 -12.75 31.63
CA ARG A 598 2.00 -11.28 31.77
C ARG A 598 3.42 -10.93 31.34
N GLY A 599 3.56 -10.19 30.24
CA GLY A 599 4.85 -9.88 29.62
C GLY A 599 4.70 -8.76 28.58
N ARG A 600 5.75 -8.57 27.76
CA ARG A 600 5.87 -7.56 26.70
C ARG A 600 4.70 -7.63 25.69
N PRO A 601 3.67 -6.76 25.80
CA PRO A 601 2.46 -6.84 24.96
C PRO A 601 2.80 -6.73 23.46
N GLU A 602 3.82 -5.98 23.10
CA GLU A 602 4.29 -5.75 21.73
C GLU A 602 4.83 -6.99 21.00
N LEU A 603 5.03 -8.09 21.73
CA LEU A 603 5.49 -9.38 21.19
C LEU A 603 4.35 -10.40 21.03
N LYS A 604 3.22 -10.23 21.72
CA LYS A 604 2.13 -11.22 21.74
C LYS A 604 1.53 -11.48 20.37
N ARG A 605 1.35 -10.43 19.55
CA ARG A 605 0.89 -10.57 18.15
C ARG A 605 1.83 -11.48 17.34
N ALA A 606 3.14 -11.25 17.43
CA ALA A 606 4.10 -12.00 16.63
C ALA A 606 4.33 -13.43 17.12
N PHE A 607 4.22 -13.65 18.43
CA PHE A 607 4.25 -14.99 18.99
C PHE A 607 2.98 -15.77 18.63
N GLY A 608 1.81 -15.10 18.66
CA GLY A 608 0.55 -15.65 18.15
C GLY A 608 0.67 -16.01 16.66
N LEU A 609 1.25 -15.13 15.85
CA LEU A 609 1.54 -15.38 14.43
C LEU A 609 2.49 -16.57 14.23
N GLY A 610 3.55 -16.68 15.03
CA GLY A 610 4.45 -17.84 15.01
C GLY A 610 3.73 -19.16 15.32
N LEU A 611 2.84 -19.16 16.32
CA LEU A 611 1.99 -20.31 16.65
C LEU A 611 0.99 -20.65 15.55
N ALA A 612 0.39 -19.63 14.94
CA ALA A 612 -0.52 -19.77 13.81
C ALA A 612 0.17 -20.44 12.62
N LEU A 613 1.37 -19.96 12.29
CA LEU A 613 2.21 -20.55 11.27
C LEU A 613 2.54 -22.00 11.61
N LEU A 614 2.82 -22.35 12.87
CA LEU A 614 3.03 -23.75 13.32
C LEU A 614 1.76 -24.62 13.30
N GLY A 615 0.58 -24.06 13.02
CA GLY A 615 -0.70 -24.79 13.05
C GLY A 615 -1.19 -25.13 14.46
N ASP A 616 -0.80 -24.37 15.47
CA ASP A 616 -1.22 -24.62 16.85
C ASP A 616 -2.67 -24.19 17.10
N THR A 617 -3.58 -25.15 17.23
CA THR A 617 -4.99 -24.91 17.54
C THR A 617 -5.30 -24.93 19.04
N GLU A 618 -4.42 -25.49 19.88
CA GLU A 618 -4.63 -25.59 21.33
C GLU A 618 -4.46 -24.22 22.01
N VAL A 619 -3.64 -23.35 21.43
CA VAL A 619 -3.46 -21.99 21.93
C VAL A 619 -4.76 -21.19 21.84
N VAL A 620 -5.63 -21.43 20.84
CA VAL A 620 -6.92 -20.74 20.70
C VAL A 620 -7.80 -20.97 21.94
N LYS A 621 -7.87 -22.22 22.42
CA LYS A 621 -8.59 -22.57 23.66
C LYS A 621 -7.97 -21.89 24.88
N SER A 622 -6.65 -21.92 24.98
CA SER A 622 -5.90 -21.29 26.10
C SER A 622 -6.09 -19.77 26.14
N LEU A 623 -6.07 -19.12 24.98
CA LEU A 623 -6.35 -17.69 24.85
C LEU A 623 -7.80 -17.36 25.13
N GLY A 624 -8.74 -18.22 24.71
CA GLY A 624 -10.15 -18.07 25.08
C GLY A 624 -10.36 -18.12 26.59
N LYS A 625 -9.68 -19.02 27.29
CA LYS A 625 -9.68 -19.07 28.76
C LYS A 625 -9.12 -17.77 29.35
N LEU A 626 -7.95 -17.33 28.89
CA LEU A 626 -7.32 -16.08 29.35
C LEU A 626 -8.21 -14.84 29.11
N LEU A 627 -8.88 -14.77 27.96
CA LEU A 627 -9.80 -13.68 27.60
C LEU A 627 -11.00 -13.58 28.54
N ASN A 628 -11.49 -14.73 28.99
CA ASN A 628 -12.69 -14.85 29.83
C ASN A 628 -12.38 -14.70 31.33
N GLU A 629 -11.21 -15.17 31.79
CA GLU A 629 -10.82 -15.14 33.19
C GLU A 629 -10.13 -13.83 33.59
N SER A 630 -9.48 -13.14 32.64
CA SER A 630 -8.77 -11.90 32.95
C SER A 630 -9.72 -10.74 33.21
N ARG A 631 -9.52 -10.04 34.32
CA ARG A 631 -10.21 -8.77 34.63
C ARG A 631 -9.49 -7.54 34.07
N ALA A 632 -8.28 -7.68 33.56
CA ALA A 632 -7.48 -6.58 33.04
C ALA A 632 -7.80 -6.33 31.57
N SER A 633 -8.30 -5.13 31.25
CA SER A 633 -8.70 -4.76 29.89
C SER A 633 -7.57 -4.87 28.88
N GLU A 634 -6.36 -4.46 29.26
CA GLU A 634 -5.16 -4.60 28.43
C GLU A 634 -4.94 -6.05 28.03
N THR A 635 -4.96 -6.99 28.98
CA THR A 635 -4.81 -8.42 28.70
C THR A 635 -5.87 -8.90 27.73
N ARG A 636 -7.15 -8.52 27.92
CA ARG A 636 -8.25 -8.94 27.05
C ARG A 636 -8.09 -8.43 25.61
N ILE A 637 -7.72 -7.16 25.44
CA ILE A 637 -7.46 -6.55 24.13
C ILE A 637 -6.30 -7.25 23.43
N GLN A 638 -5.20 -7.49 24.14
CA GLN A 638 -4.03 -8.17 23.57
C GLN A 638 -4.33 -9.64 23.24
N THR A 639 -5.13 -10.31 24.05
CA THR A 639 -5.61 -11.67 23.74
C THR A 639 -6.49 -11.67 22.50
N ALA A 640 -7.37 -10.68 22.32
CA ALA A 640 -8.14 -10.54 21.08
C ALA A 640 -7.26 -10.26 19.86
N ALA A 641 -6.21 -9.44 19.99
CA ALA A 641 -5.23 -9.20 18.94
C ALA A 641 -4.44 -10.47 18.58
N ALA A 642 -4.06 -11.28 19.57
CA ALA A 642 -3.40 -12.57 19.35
C ALA A 642 -4.33 -13.57 18.66
N LEU A 643 -5.59 -13.66 19.10
CA LEU A 643 -6.63 -14.49 18.46
C LEU A 643 -6.86 -14.08 16.99
N SER A 644 -6.89 -12.77 16.72
CA SER A 644 -6.98 -12.23 15.35
C SER A 644 -5.75 -12.55 14.51
N ALA A 645 -4.53 -12.46 15.07
CA ALA A 645 -3.30 -12.81 14.38
C ALA A 645 -3.17 -14.31 14.07
N ILE A 646 -3.80 -15.16 14.89
CA ILE A 646 -3.90 -16.60 14.62
C ILE A 646 -4.81 -16.87 13.42
N ASN A 647 -5.79 -16.00 13.19
CA ASN A 647 -6.73 -16.06 12.06
C ASN A 647 -7.53 -17.38 11.99
N ASP A 648 -7.81 -17.99 13.14
CA ASP A 648 -8.64 -19.19 13.26
C ASP A 648 -10.12 -18.81 13.39
N ILE A 649 -10.98 -19.39 12.54
CA ILE A 649 -12.43 -19.14 12.53
C ILE A 649 -13.06 -19.41 13.91
N SER A 650 -12.59 -20.42 14.66
CA SER A 650 -13.10 -20.75 15.99
C SER A 650 -12.87 -19.64 17.03
N ALA A 651 -11.89 -18.76 16.79
CA ALA A 651 -11.66 -17.58 17.62
C ALA A 651 -12.80 -16.56 17.52
N MET A 652 -13.54 -16.50 16.41
CA MET A 652 -14.71 -15.61 16.26
C MET A 652 -15.76 -15.92 17.31
N ASP A 653 -16.00 -17.19 17.61
CA ASP A 653 -16.97 -17.63 18.62
C ASP A 653 -16.54 -17.26 20.04
N ILE A 654 -15.24 -17.34 20.32
CA ILE A 654 -14.65 -16.93 21.60
C ILE A 654 -14.83 -15.42 21.79
N LEU A 655 -14.51 -14.63 20.76
CA LEU A 655 -14.67 -13.17 20.76
C LEU A 655 -16.14 -12.76 20.87
N LEU A 656 -17.03 -13.46 20.17
CA LEU A 656 -18.47 -13.23 20.24
C LEU A 656 -19.00 -13.47 21.65
N LYS A 657 -18.65 -14.61 22.27
CA LYS A 657 -19.03 -14.93 23.66
C LYS A 657 -18.50 -13.88 24.64
N ALA A 658 -17.25 -13.43 24.45
CA ALA A 658 -16.66 -12.38 25.29
C ALA A 658 -17.38 -11.02 25.12
N ALA A 659 -17.81 -10.68 23.90
CA ALA A 659 -18.54 -9.45 23.60
C ALA A 659 -19.98 -9.46 24.15
N THR A 660 -20.63 -10.63 24.22
CA THR A 660 -22.02 -10.77 24.70
C THR A 660 -22.13 -11.31 26.13
N SER A 661 -21.02 -11.44 26.85
CA SER A 661 -21.01 -12.03 28.20
C SER A 661 -21.83 -11.19 29.18
N LYS A 662 -22.82 -11.81 29.82
CA LYS A 662 -23.58 -11.20 30.93
C LYS A 662 -22.80 -11.22 32.25
N LYS A 663 -21.93 -12.21 32.45
CA LYS A 663 -21.13 -12.39 33.68
C LYS A 663 -19.99 -11.38 33.78
N HIS A 664 -19.36 -11.06 32.64
CA HIS A 664 -18.26 -10.10 32.55
C HIS A 664 -18.54 -9.14 31.39
N LYS A 665 -19.34 -8.11 31.66
CA LYS A 665 -19.69 -7.09 30.65
C LYS A 665 -18.41 -6.42 30.15
N ALA A 666 -18.14 -6.56 28.86
CA ALA A 666 -16.98 -5.95 28.22
C ALA A 666 -17.09 -4.42 28.25
N LYS A 667 -15.95 -3.75 28.50
CA LYS A 667 -15.85 -2.29 28.39
C LYS A 667 -15.88 -1.88 26.92
N ASP A 668 -16.21 -0.61 26.65
CA ASP A 668 -16.33 -0.10 25.28
C ASP A 668 -15.05 -0.30 24.45
N ILE A 669 -13.88 -0.08 25.04
CA ILE A 669 -12.59 -0.32 24.37
C ILE A 669 -12.32 -1.80 24.07
N GLU A 670 -12.82 -2.70 24.92
CA GLU A 670 -12.72 -4.15 24.70
C GLU A 670 -13.69 -4.59 23.60
N LEU A 671 -14.92 -4.07 23.60
CA LEU A 671 -15.92 -4.32 22.55
C LEU A 671 -15.42 -3.85 21.17
N ALA A 672 -14.79 -2.67 21.11
CA ALA A 672 -14.17 -2.16 19.90
C ALA A 672 -13.05 -3.11 19.41
N ALA A 673 -12.16 -3.55 20.30
CA ALA A 673 -11.11 -4.52 19.96
C ALA A 673 -11.67 -5.88 19.49
N PHE A 674 -12.75 -6.37 20.11
CA PHE A 674 -13.40 -7.62 19.72
C PHE A 674 -14.07 -7.50 18.35
N ALA A 675 -14.78 -6.39 18.09
CA ALA A 675 -15.38 -6.12 16.78
C ALA A 675 -14.31 -6.06 15.68
N ARG A 676 -13.17 -5.40 15.95
CA ARG A 676 -12.02 -5.37 15.02
C ARG A 676 -11.48 -6.77 14.74
N ALA A 677 -11.18 -7.53 15.79
CA ALA A 677 -10.64 -8.88 15.67
C ALA A 677 -11.59 -9.79 14.88
N ILE A 678 -12.89 -9.71 15.14
CA ILE A 678 -13.94 -10.42 14.39
C ILE A 678 -13.93 -10.01 12.91
N GLY A 679 -13.84 -8.71 12.62
CA GLY A 679 -13.80 -8.19 11.26
C GLY A 679 -12.58 -8.67 10.47
N VAL A 680 -11.41 -8.75 11.12
CA VAL A 680 -10.17 -9.26 10.53
C VAL A 680 -10.26 -10.77 10.26
N ILE A 681 -10.74 -11.56 11.24
CA ILE A 681 -10.85 -13.03 11.07
C ILE A 681 -11.91 -13.39 10.01
N GLY A 682 -13.00 -12.63 9.96
CA GLY A 682 -14.12 -12.89 9.06
C GLY A 682 -13.97 -12.30 7.66
N GLU A 683 -12.90 -11.56 7.40
CA GLU A 683 -12.61 -10.87 6.14
C GLU A 683 -12.64 -11.84 4.94
N ARG A 684 -13.04 -11.33 3.77
CA ARG A 684 -13.21 -12.17 2.57
C ARG A 684 -11.90 -12.26 1.78
N GLY A 685 -11.52 -13.49 1.44
CA GLY A 685 -10.35 -13.79 0.61
C GLY A 685 -9.12 -14.11 1.44
N TRP A 686 -8.09 -14.67 0.78
CA TRP A 686 -6.86 -15.19 1.41
C TRP A 686 -5.98 -14.12 2.09
N ARG A 687 -6.31 -12.83 1.90
CA ARG A 687 -5.52 -11.67 2.34
C ARG A 687 -6.47 -10.57 2.81
N PRO A 688 -6.01 -9.68 3.71
CA PRO A 688 -6.79 -8.50 4.10
C PRO A 688 -7.23 -7.70 2.88
N ILE A 689 -8.48 -7.27 2.82
CA ILE A 689 -9.12 -6.64 1.66
C ILE A 689 -8.44 -5.33 1.26
N LEU A 690 -7.81 -4.68 2.25
CA LEU A 690 -7.08 -3.43 2.10
C LEU A 690 -5.60 -3.66 1.78
N SER A 691 -5.07 -4.87 1.91
CA SER A 691 -3.67 -5.10 1.58
C SER A 691 -3.34 -4.62 0.17
N PRO A 692 -4.14 -4.93 -0.90
CA PRO A 692 -3.93 -4.43 -2.28
C PRO A 692 -3.73 -2.91 -2.39
N VAL A 693 -4.32 -2.15 -1.47
CA VAL A 693 -4.27 -0.68 -1.45
C VAL A 693 -3.00 -0.14 -0.81
N PHE A 694 -2.20 -0.96 -0.12
CA PHE A 694 -1.01 -0.46 0.57
C PHE A 694 0.24 -1.30 0.29
N ARG A 695 0.15 -2.31 -0.59
CA ARG A 695 1.36 -2.99 -1.11
C ARG A 695 2.30 -1.94 -1.62
N HIS A 696 3.58 -2.15 -1.33
CA HIS A 696 4.62 -1.32 -1.90
C HIS A 696 4.39 0.20 -1.69
N LEU A 697 3.61 0.60 -0.68
CA LEU A 697 3.44 2.02 -0.40
C LEU A 697 4.80 2.61 -0.05
N ASN A 698 5.18 3.69 -0.72
CA ASN A 698 6.30 4.53 -0.33
C ASN A 698 5.92 5.27 0.95
N TYR A 699 6.08 4.60 2.09
CA TYR A 699 5.69 5.07 3.43
C TYR A 699 6.43 6.33 3.89
N LEU A 700 7.50 6.73 3.18
CA LEU A 700 8.24 7.97 3.41
C LEU A 700 7.56 9.18 2.75
N THR A 701 6.63 8.96 1.83
CA THR A 701 5.81 10.03 1.23
C THR A 701 4.96 10.69 2.32
N PRO A 702 5.01 12.03 2.49
CA PRO A 702 4.33 12.71 3.60
C PRO A 702 2.82 12.87 3.36
N VAL A 703 2.11 11.74 3.25
CA VAL A 703 0.65 11.68 3.09
C VAL A 703 0.05 10.89 4.25
N GLN A 704 -0.66 11.57 5.13
CA GLN A 704 -1.21 10.97 6.35
C GLN A 704 -2.41 10.06 6.09
N SER A 705 -3.31 10.45 5.17
CA SER A 705 -4.56 9.73 4.92
C SER A 705 -4.34 8.29 4.43
N LEU A 706 -3.42 8.07 3.49
CA LEU A 706 -3.06 6.74 3.00
C LEU A 706 -2.42 5.89 4.11
N ARG A 707 -1.56 6.50 4.94
CA ARG A 707 -0.94 5.80 6.08
C ARG A 707 -1.98 5.42 7.15
N GLU A 708 -2.95 6.28 7.45
CA GLU A 708 -4.03 5.97 8.39
C GLU A 708 -4.89 4.79 7.91
N MET A 709 -5.22 4.75 6.62
CA MET A 709 -6.03 3.66 6.07
C MET A 709 -5.28 2.32 6.05
N ALA A 710 -3.95 2.32 5.89
CA ALA A 710 -3.12 1.12 5.95
C ALA A 710 -3.11 0.43 7.33
N LEU A 711 -3.63 1.11 8.35
CA LEU A 711 -3.64 0.66 9.75
C LEU A 711 -4.98 0.09 10.20
N LEU A 712 -5.99 0.07 9.31
CA LEU A 712 -7.36 -0.42 9.53
C LEU A 712 -7.53 -1.86 9.02
#